data_AF-A0A133P3X0-F1
#
_entry.id   AF-A0A133P3X0-F1
#
_cell.length_a   1.000
_cell.length_b   1.000
_cell.length_c   1.000
_cell.angle_alpha   90.00
_cell.angle_beta   90.00
_cell.angle_gamma   90.00
#
_symmetry.space_group_name_H-M   'P 1'
#
loop_
_entity.id
_entity.type
_entity.pdbx_description
1 polymer ?
#
loop_
_entity_poly.entity_id
_entity_poly.type
_entity_poly.pdbx_seq_one_letter_code
_entity_poly.pdbx_strand_id
1 'polypeptide(L)'
;MACYLNFVINYGSASNLKRNIKNGEIEPKTYFKNKNEAIEFFDILEKALNLMDGKDKLFDPCIFPWFYRSIRTNTIATAMALITVFYPDDSLKNRMMKYLKEIDTWNRNYYLEILFEKPSNKEEKDFVIAMLSDRSDAGISAYEIVKDNNLIKEYPREIEDLLRLKSGDRRKKLIDLLMSQDKKSLLLSIDNLISAKNENKRLAALDILNQVNSSQKPLYDKKEVKNLIAKISTPTDAEKILIENLSDKKKKESENTLNKLYNTEYKLDLPYEVKNVEKLSKTIKKNKKGEYIIENTLTFKDIFSKSTDELFEIIKKLSELYEENEEYEYFGYYTKDYVLLRDKFEPIKDFSGLPYSERGRLSNRPLENVWRNFYKKEIKDFPTLLQLYLLLMIGMEGSNNRELTEVQENIYMKMLGFDVMELLNKLKEANLKYVFSTIPYDPTTYHPAGRVIDIISLLYRDYSEENKKYLFEFGKAVGLYVLENIDPKYMVEETKNYRNETYYEIVLNAVAFVYTNMYYIIIKALENLEEFYDEKSFIEAFVIRYHLDEKLNEYILELDNKSKDEKRVAFSSLDNYMSNYRNTLAKKEDKSLAKFNPFMLNEALKIIYDEGRKIVDYLVQNELKRGDSPTKYSELLHGIKRIEGIDYLVQILQALGKETLDRAAYYWEEMILKNLCLVIY
;
A
#
# COMPACT_ATOMS: atom_id res chain seq x y z
N MET A 1 42.74 8.08 -11.41
CA MET A 1 41.41 7.52 -11.75
C MET A 1 40.60 7.19 -10.50
N ALA A 2 41.04 6.27 -9.63
CA ALA A 2 40.28 5.84 -8.43
C ALA A 2 39.85 6.97 -7.47
N CYS A 3 40.62 8.05 -7.35
CA CYS A 3 40.27 9.18 -6.49
C CYS A 3 39.29 10.18 -7.12
N TYR A 4 39.26 10.28 -8.46
CA TYR A 4 38.69 11.44 -9.15
C TYR A 4 37.50 11.10 -10.06
N LEU A 5 37.37 9.85 -10.52
CA LEU A 5 36.36 9.49 -11.53
C LEU A 5 34.92 9.83 -11.10
N ASN A 6 34.57 9.57 -9.83
CA ASN A 6 33.25 9.91 -9.28
C ASN A 6 32.99 11.42 -9.17
N PHE A 7 34.02 12.26 -9.21
CA PHE A 7 33.85 13.71 -9.25
C PHE A 7 33.72 14.22 -10.69
N VAL A 8 34.25 13.48 -11.65
CA VAL A 8 34.18 13.83 -13.08
C VAL A 8 32.87 13.34 -13.71
N ILE A 9 32.29 12.23 -13.25
CA ILE A 9 31.07 11.65 -13.82
C ILE A 9 30.09 11.35 -12.69
N ASN A 10 29.39 12.39 -12.23
CA ASN A 10 28.27 12.30 -11.30
C ASN A 10 27.09 13.10 -11.85
N TYR A 11 26.01 12.42 -12.17
CA TYR A 11 24.85 13.00 -12.84
C TYR A 11 23.54 12.76 -12.05
N GLY A 12 23.67 12.41 -10.76
CA GLY A 12 22.54 12.06 -9.90
C GLY A 12 22.07 10.61 -10.11
N SER A 13 20.76 10.43 -10.37
CA SER A 13 20.14 9.10 -10.51
C SER A 13 20.04 8.66 -11.97
N ALA A 14 20.43 7.40 -12.27
CA ALA A 14 20.21 6.78 -13.59
C ALA A 14 18.74 6.79 -14.02
N SER A 15 17.82 6.63 -13.05
CA SER A 15 16.37 6.64 -13.33
C SER A 15 15.84 7.96 -13.88
N ASN A 16 16.51 9.07 -13.58
CA ASN A 16 16.14 10.39 -14.07
C ASN A 16 16.95 10.81 -15.30
N LEU A 17 17.95 10.03 -15.72
CA LEU A 17 18.92 10.41 -16.76
C LEU A 17 18.23 10.82 -18.08
N LYS A 18 17.30 10.00 -18.59
CA LYS A 18 16.57 10.28 -19.84
C LYS A 18 15.78 11.59 -19.75
N ARG A 19 15.12 11.86 -18.62
CA ARG A 19 14.36 13.09 -18.38
C ARG A 19 15.28 14.30 -18.27
N ASN A 20 16.34 14.20 -17.48
CA ASN A 20 17.27 15.28 -17.22
C ASN A 20 18.00 15.70 -18.51
N ILE A 21 18.35 14.75 -19.39
CA ILE A 21 18.88 15.05 -20.73
C ILE A 21 17.84 15.80 -21.57
N LYS A 22 16.60 15.30 -21.63
CA LYS A 22 15.52 15.94 -22.40
C LYS A 22 15.21 17.38 -21.91
N ASN A 23 15.32 17.61 -20.61
CA ASN A 23 15.09 18.90 -19.98
C ASN A 23 16.31 19.85 -20.03
N GLY A 24 17.46 19.37 -20.52
CA GLY A 24 18.71 20.16 -20.50
C GLY A 24 19.31 20.37 -19.10
N GLU A 25 18.86 19.63 -18.09
CA GLU A 25 19.41 19.67 -16.73
C GLU A 25 20.82 19.07 -16.66
N ILE A 26 21.16 18.22 -17.63
CA ILE A 26 22.47 17.59 -17.78
C ILE A 26 22.92 17.76 -19.23
N GLU A 27 24.08 18.38 -19.44
CA GLU A 27 24.63 18.65 -20.77
C GLU A 27 26.09 18.15 -20.88
N PRO A 28 26.56 17.70 -22.06
CA PRO A 28 27.92 17.18 -22.23
C PRO A 28 29.02 18.18 -21.83
N LYS A 29 28.79 19.48 -22.09
CA LYS A 29 29.74 20.56 -21.78
C LYS A 29 30.00 20.76 -20.28
N THR A 30 29.14 20.18 -19.42
CA THR A 30 29.33 20.18 -17.96
C THR A 30 30.47 19.23 -17.55
N TYR A 31 30.73 18.20 -18.36
CA TYR A 31 31.68 17.12 -18.04
C TYR A 31 32.93 17.15 -18.92
N PHE A 32 32.77 17.60 -20.17
CA PHE A 32 33.83 17.60 -21.18
C PHE A 32 33.89 18.94 -21.89
N LYS A 33 35.10 19.44 -22.14
CA LYS A 33 35.41 20.64 -22.92
C LYS A 33 34.84 20.55 -24.34
N ASN A 34 34.88 19.37 -24.96
CA ASN A 34 34.34 19.10 -26.30
C ASN A 34 34.22 17.58 -26.55
N LYS A 35 33.66 17.21 -27.71
CA LYS A 35 33.48 15.81 -28.12
C LYS A 35 34.80 15.01 -28.18
N ASN A 36 35.91 15.63 -28.62
CA ASN A 36 37.19 14.93 -28.74
C ASN A 36 37.74 14.53 -27.37
N GLU A 37 37.63 15.41 -26.37
CA GLU A 37 38.02 15.09 -25.00
C GLU A 37 37.13 13.96 -24.43
N ALA A 38 35.82 13.98 -24.69
CA ALA A 38 34.93 12.90 -24.24
C ALA A 38 35.34 11.53 -24.83
N ILE A 39 35.71 11.49 -26.12
CA ILE A 39 36.19 10.27 -26.78
C ILE A 39 37.53 9.82 -26.20
N GLU A 40 38.47 10.73 -25.95
CA GLU A 40 39.75 10.41 -25.31
C GLU A 40 39.54 9.81 -23.91
N PHE A 41 38.62 10.39 -23.13
CA PHE A 41 38.22 9.83 -21.84
C PHE A 41 37.63 8.43 -21.98
N PHE A 42 36.77 8.19 -22.98
CA PHE A 42 36.24 6.86 -23.27
C PHE A 42 37.37 5.86 -23.55
N ASP A 43 38.35 6.22 -24.39
CA ASP A 43 39.49 5.36 -24.73
C ASP A 43 40.34 5.01 -23.49
N ILE A 44 40.59 6.00 -22.61
CA ILE A 44 41.31 5.80 -21.36
C ILE A 44 40.53 4.85 -20.42
N LEU A 45 39.22 5.05 -20.30
CA LEU A 45 38.35 4.23 -19.46
C LEU A 45 38.24 2.79 -19.99
N GLU A 46 38.10 2.61 -21.31
CA GLU A 46 38.08 1.28 -21.93
C GLU A 46 39.39 0.54 -21.68
N LYS A 47 40.54 1.21 -21.86
CA LYS A 47 41.85 0.62 -21.58
C LYS A 47 41.97 0.23 -20.10
N ALA A 48 41.52 1.09 -19.19
CA ALA A 48 41.54 0.80 -17.76
C ALA A 48 40.66 -0.41 -17.41
N LEU A 49 39.45 -0.49 -17.96
CA LEU A 49 38.53 -1.61 -17.74
C LEU A 49 39.12 -2.93 -18.23
N ASN A 50 39.76 -2.93 -19.41
CA ASN A 50 40.46 -4.10 -19.94
C ASN A 50 41.65 -4.53 -19.06
N LEU A 51 42.41 -3.58 -18.50
CA LEU A 51 43.50 -3.89 -17.56
C LEU A 51 43.00 -4.41 -16.21
N MET A 52 41.75 -4.13 -15.85
CA MET A 52 41.17 -4.63 -14.60
C MET A 52 40.82 -6.12 -14.64
N ASP A 53 40.63 -6.69 -15.84
CA ASP A 53 40.31 -8.10 -16.08
C ASP A 53 39.10 -8.57 -15.24
N GLY A 54 38.03 -7.78 -15.29
CA GLY A 54 36.77 -8.05 -14.58
C GLY A 54 36.85 -7.98 -13.05
N LYS A 55 37.94 -7.46 -12.48
CA LYS A 55 38.14 -7.37 -11.02
C LYS A 55 38.31 -5.94 -10.54
N ASP A 56 37.53 -5.59 -9.53
CA ASP A 56 37.69 -4.37 -8.76
C ASP A 56 39.12 -4.22 -8.24
N LYS A 57 39.63 -2.99 -8.20
CA LYS A 57 40.98 -2.69 -7.71
C LYS A 57 40.90 -1.87 -6.44
N LEU A 58 41.62 -2.32 -5.41
CA LEU A 58 41.84 -1.61 -4.16
C LEU A 58 43.25 -1.00 -4.16
N PHE A 59 43.34 0.27 -3.79
CA PHE A 59 44.58 1.00 -3.59
C PHE A 59 44.66 1.38 -2.11
N ASP A 60 45.50 0.67 -1.36
CA ASP A 60 45.70 0.87 0.07
C ASP A 60 47.20 0.73 0.42
N PRO A 61 47.90 1.84 0.73
CA PRO A 61 47.41 3.21 0.69
C PRO A 61 47.26 3.73 -0.75
N CYS A 62 46.41 4.73 -0.95
CA CYS A 62 46.21 5.36 -2.26
C CYS A 62 47.11 6.59 -2.45
N ILE A 63 46.86 7.68 -1.70
CA ILE A 63 47.67 8.92 -1.75
C ILE A 63 48.38 9.16 -0.42
N PHE A 64 47.68 8.91 0.70
CA PHE A 64 48.21 9.04 2.05
C PHE A 64 48.21 7.68 2.75
N PRO A 65 49.12 7.44 3.72
CA PRO A 65 49.23 6.16 4.44
C PRO A 65 47.94 5.69 5.15
N TRP A 66 47.04 6.61 5.50
CA TRP A 66 45.75 6.31 6.16
C TRP A 66 44.55 6.39 5.20
N PHE A 67 44.78 6.55 3.90
CA PHE A 67 43.73 6.77 2.91
C PHE A 67 43.74 5.69 1.84
N TYR A 68 42.71 4.86 1.84
CA TYR A 68 42.48 3.85 0.82
C TYR A 68 41.38 4.28 -0.15
N ARG A 69 41.45 3.81 -1.40
CA ARG A 69 40.38 3.96 -2.40
C ARG A 69 40.25 2.72 -3.24
N SER A 70 39.02 2.41 -3.64
CA SER A 70 38.73 1.38 -4.63
C SER A 70 38.14 1.98 -5.89
N ILE A 71 38.36 1.30 -7.01
CA ILE A 71 37.65 1.55 -8.27
C ILE A 71 37.01 0.24 -8.72
N ARG A 72 35.72 0.34 -9.07
CA ARG A 72 34.91 -0.81 -9.47
C ARG A 72 34.71 -0.84 -10.98
N THR A 73 34.60 -2.03 -11.56
CA THR A 73 34.34 -2.16 -13.01
C THR A 73 33.06 -1.44 -13.42
N ASN A 74 32.02 -1.54 -12.58
CA ASN A 74 30.75 -0.86 -12.79
C ASN A 74 30.88 0.66 -12.88
N THR A 75 31.78 1.27 -12.11
CA THR A 75 31.95 2.72 -12.06
C THR A 75 32.55 3.22 -13.37
N ILE A 76 33.51 2.47 -13.91
CA ILE A 76 34.12 2.76 -15.21
C ILE A 76 33.13 2.53 -16.35
N ALA A 77 32.38 1.42 -16.32
CA ALA A 77 31.39 1.10 -17.35
C ALA A 77 30.24 2.13 -17.39
N THR A 78 29.74 2.58 -16.24
CA THR A 78 28.73 3.65 -16.14
C THR A 78 29.25 4.96 -16.72
N ALA A 79 30.50 5.32 -16.44
CA ALA A 79 31.15 6.49 -17.01
C ALA A 79 31.25 6.42 -18.55
N MET A 80 31.69 5.27 -19.08
CA MET A 80 31.73 5.01 -20.52
C MET A 80 30.32 5.09 -21.16
N ALA A 81 29.31 4.56 -20.47
CA ALA A 81 27.93 4.60 -20.94
C ALA A 81 27.38 6.03 -20.97
N LEU A 82 27.68 6.86 -19.98
CA LEU A 82 27.29 8.28 -19.99
C LEU A 82 27.91 9.04 -21.16
N ILE A 83 29.20 8.81 -21.45
CA ILE A 83 29.86 9.41 -22.62
C ILE A 83 29.15 9.00 -23.91
N THR A 84 28.81 7.71 -24.02
CA THR A 84 28.08 7.17 -25.18
C THR A 84 26.68 7.78 -25.30
N VAL A 85 26.00 8.02 -24.18
CA VAL A 85 24.69 8.69 -24.16
C VAL A 85 24.78 10.13 -24.68
N PHE A 86 25.83 10.87 -24.32
CA PHE A 86 26.06 12.22 -24.83
C PHE A 86 26.45 12.27 -26.30
N TYR A 87 27.15 11.24 -26.79
CA TYR A 87 27.63 11.15 -28.16
C TYR A 87 27.29 9.78 -28.77
N PRO A 88 26.01 9.50 -29.07
CA PRO A 88 25.53 8.17 -29.44
C PRO A 88 25.80 7.85 -30.92
N ASP A 89 27.06 7.74 -31.32
CA ASP A 89 27.44 7.23 -32.64
C ASP A 89 27.71 5.72 -32.64
N ASP A 90 27.54 5.08 -33.81
CA ASP A 90 27.60 3.62 -33.96
C ASP A 90 28.93 3.02 -33.48
N SER A 91 30.04 3.75 -33.63
CA SER A 91 31.37 3.28 -33.18
C SER A 91 31.43 3.18 -31.66
N LEU A 92 31.00 4.22 -30.95
CA LEU A 92 30.97 4.23 -29.49
C LEU A 92 29.95 3.23 -28.95
N LYS A 93 28.76 3.14 -29.54
CA LYS A 93 27.77 2.13 -29.16
C LYS A 93 28.32 0.71 -29.31
N ASN A 94 28.96 0.40 -30.45
CA ASN A 94 29.57 -0.89 -30.71
C ASN A 94 30.63 -1.29 -29.66
N ARG A 95 31.42 -0.33 -29.20
CA ARG A 95 32.38 -0.54 -28.11
C ARG A 95 31.66 -0.72 -26.78
N MET A 96 30.65 0.10 -26.49
CA MET A 96 29.88 0.07 -25.24
C MET A 96 29.11 -1.25 -25.04
N MET A 97 28.62 -1.87 -26.11
CA MET A 97 27.93 -3.18 -26.04
C MET A 97 28.75 -4.26 -25.30
N LYS A 98 30.08 -4.21 -25.40
CA LYS A 98 30.98 -5.16 -24.72
C LYS A 98 30.97 -5.02 -23.19
N TYR A 99 30.68 -3.82 -22.69
CA TYR A 99 30.82 -3.49 -21.26
C TYR A 99 29.49 -3.11 -20.60
N LEU A 100 28.37 -3.06 -21.33
CA LEU A 100 27.09 -2.69 -20.75
C LEU A 100 26.70 -3.60 -19.56
N LYS A 101 27.11 -4.88 -19.62
CA LYS A 101 26.90 -5.85 -18.53
C LYS A 101 27.80 -5.65 -17.30
N GLU A 102 28.80 -4.78 -17.37
CA GLU A 102 29.59 -4.37 -16.20
C GLU A 102 28.88 -3.29 -15.38
N ILE A 103 27.92 -2.56 -15.97
CA ILE A 103 27.04 -1.65 -15.22
C ILE A 103 26.21 -2.50 -14.24
N ASP A 104 26.03 -1.99 -13.03
CA ASP A 104 25.24 -2.69 -12.02
C ASP A 104 23.81 -2.95 -12.48
N THR A 105 23.20 -3.99 -11.91
CA THR A 105 21.89 -4.51 -12.35
C THR A 105 20.75 -3.51 -12.20
N TRP A 106 20.87 -2.51 -11.32
CA TRP A 106 19.84 -1.50 -11.04
C TRP A 106 19.83 -0.37 -12.05
N ASN A 107 20.98 -0.07 -12.65
CA ASN A 107 21.13 1.09 -13.51
C ASN A 107 21.23 0.72 -15.00
N ARG A 108 21.63 -0.51 -15.32
CA ARG A 108 21.90 -0.98 -16.69
C ARG A 108 20.75 -0.75 -17.66
N ASN A 109 19.51 -0.93 -17.20
CA ASN A 109 18.30 -0.80 -18.00
C ASN A 109 18.16 0.62 -18.57
N TYR A 110 18.37 1.65 -17.76
CA TYR A 110 18.26 3.05 -18.20
C TYR A 110 19.23 3.38 -19.33
N TYR A 111 20.46 2.84 -19.27
CA TYR A 111 21.44 3.02 -20.33
C TYR A 111 21.09 2.25 -21.60
N LEU A 112 20.61 1.01 -21.46
CA LEU A 112 20.15 0.22 -22.60
C LEU A 112 19.02 0.95 -23.35
N GLU A 113 18.02 1.46 -22.62
CA GLU A 113 16.89 2.21 -23.20
C GLU A 113 17.31 3.46 -23.95
N ILE A 114 18.25 4.25 -23.39
CA ILE A 114 18.67 5.50 -24.04
C ILE A 114 19.52 5.21 -25.28
N LEU A 115 20.45 4.25 -25.20
CA LEU A 115 21.40 3.98 -26.28
C LEU A 115 20.78 3.23 -27.46
N PHE A 116 19.83 2.34 -27.18
CA PHE A 116 19.27 1.41 -28.16
C PHE A 116 17.75 1.51 -28.30
N GLU A 117 17.14 2.66 -27.97
CA GLU A 117 15.70 2.93 -28.18
C GLU A 117 15.25 2.57 -29.61
N LYS A 118 16.11 2.86 -30.59
CA LYS A 118 15.94 2.52 -32.01
C LYS A 118 17.23 1.92 -32.56
N PRO A 119 17.43 0.59 -32.48
CA PRO A 119 18.63 -0.04 -32.98
C PRO A 119 18.72 0.10 -34.50
N SER A 120 19.80 0.71 -35.00
CA SER A 120 19.89 1.22 -36.37
C SER A 120 20.52 0.23 -37.36
N ASN A 121 21.36 -0.68 -36.86
CA ASN A 121 22.14 -1.62 -37.65
C ASN A 121 22.00 -3.06 -37.11
N LYS A 122 22.60 -4.03 -37.81
CA LYS A 122 22.47 -5.44 -37.45
C LYS A 122 23.11 -5.74 -36.10
N GLU A 123 24.28 -5.18 -35.82
CA GLU A 123 25.04 -5.37 -34.60
C GLU A 123 24.26 -4.90 -33.36
N GLU A 124 23.61 -3.74 -33.44
CA GLU A 124 22.75 -3.21 -32.37
C GLU A 124 21.50 -4.08 -32.17
N LYS A 125 20.84 -4.51 -33.27
CA LYS A 125 19.67 -5.41 -33.18
C LYS A 125 20.05 -6.75 -32.55
N ASP A 126 21.12 -7.38 -33.01
CA ASP A 126 21.64 -8.64 -32.46
C ASP A 126 21.93 -8.52 -30.96
N PHE A 127 22.51 -7.38 -30.54
CA PHE A 127 22.78 -7.12 -29.13
C PHE A 127 21.51 -6.95 -28.29
N VAL A 128 20.53 -6.17 -28.77
CA VAL A 128 19.24 -6.01 -28.07
C VAL A 128 18.54 -7.36 -27.94
N ILE A 129 18.55 -8.19 -28.98
CA ILE A 129 18.01 -9.56 -28.94
C ILE A 129 18.75 -10.41 -27.90
N ALA A 130 20.08 -10.33 -27.83
CA ALA A 130 20.86 -11.02 -26.80
C ALA A 130 20.53 -10.53 -25.38
N MET A 131 20.21 -9.25 -25.21
CA MET A 131 19.85 -8.64 -23.92
C MET A 131 18.48 -9.11 -23.39
N LEU A 132 17.61 -9.70 -24.21
CA LEU A 132 16.39 -10.37 -23.73
C LEU A 132 16.68 -11.48 -22.70
N SER A 133 17.90 -12.06 -22.73
CA SER A 133 18.35 -13.07 -21.78
C SER A 133 18.87 -12.52 -20.45
N ASP A 134 19.01 -11.19 -20.34
CA ASP A 134 19.45 -10.54 -19.10
C ASP A 134 18.39 -10.71 -18.01
N ARG A 135 18.84 -11.00 -16.78
CA ARG A 135 17.96 -11.29 -15.65
C ARG A 135 17.53 -10.04 -14.89
N SER A 136 18.19 -8.90 -15.09
CA SER A 136 17.79 -7.63 -14.47
C SER A 136 16.71 -6.91 -15.28
N ASP A 137 16.33 -5.72 -14.84
CA ASP A 137 15.41 -4.82 -15.55
C ASP A 137 15.87 -4.51 -16.98
N ALA A 138 17.16 -4.67 -17.28
CA ALA A 138 17.68 -4.51 -18.63
C ALA A 138 17.07 -5.50 -19.62
N GLY A 139 16.73 -6.72 -19.17
CA GLY A 139 16.00 -7.67 -20.01
C GLY A 139 14.54 -7.26 -20.26
N ILE A 140 13.93 -6.51 -19.34
CA ILE A 140 12.57 -5.95 -19.52
C ILE A 140 12.63 -4.82 -20.54
N SER A 141 13.57 -3.89 -20.39
CA SER A 141 13.81 -2.83 -21.37
C SER A 141 14.14 -3.38 -22.76
N ALA A 142 14.94 -4.45 -22.86
CA ALA A 142 15.21 -5.13 -24.12
C ALA A 142 13.92 -5.65 -24.78
N TYR A 143 13.01 -6.22 -23.98
CA TYR A 143 11.71 -6.69 -24.47
C TYR A 143 10.88 -5.53 -25.04
N GLU A 144 10.81 -4.38 -24.36
CA GLU A 144 10.08 -3.21 -24.87
C GLU A 144 10.71 -2.69 -26.16
N ILE A 145 12.05 -2.59 -26.23
CA ILE A 145 12.76 -2.17 -27.46
C ILE A 145 12.45 -3.12 -28.62
N VAL A 146 12.49 -4.44 -28.41
CA VAL A 146 12.19 -5.46 -29.44
C VAL A 146 10.75 -5.32 -29.94
N LYS A 147 9.82 -5.08 -29.02
CA LYS A 147 8.40 -4.90 -29.31
C LYS A 147 8.14 -3.62 -30.12
N ASP A 148 8.63 -2.48 -29.64
CA ASP A 148 8.44 -1.17 -30.27
C ASP A 148 9.06 -1.08 -31.67
N ASN A 149 10.16 -1.80 -31.88
CA ASN A 149 10.83 -1.87 -33.19
C ASN A 149 10.40 -3.08 -34.03
N ASN A 150 9.41 -3.88 -33.58
CA ASN A 150 8.87 -5.06 -34.27
C ASN A 150 9.94 -6.07 -34.72
N LEU A 151 11.00 -6.23 -33.94
CA LEU A 151 12.16 -7.06 -34.30
C LEU A 151 11.84 -8.56 -34.31
N ILE A 152 10.69 -8.97 -33.75
CA ILE A 152 10.19 -10.34 -33.83
C ILE A 152 10.02 -10.84 -35.27
N LYS A 153 9.77 -9.95 -36.24
CA LYS A 153 9.69 -10.31 -37.66
C LYS A 153 11.04 -10.70 -38.26
N GLU A 154 12.12 -10.12 -37.75
CA GLU A 154 13.49 -10.34 -38.22
C GLU A 154 14.18 -11.49 -37.47
N TYR A 155 13.91 -11.62 -36.16
CA TYR A 155 14.62 -12.53 -35.24
C TYR A 155 13.74 -13.60 -34.56
N PRO A 156 12.76 -14.25 -35.23
CA PRO A 156 11.88 -15.20 -34.57
C PRO A 156 12.64 -16.44 -34.07
N ARG A 157 13.71 -16.87 -34.77
CA ARG A 157 14.47 -18.08 -34.43
C ARG A 157 15.36 -17.89 -33.23
N GLU A 158 15.96 -16.72 -33.10
CA GLU A 158 16.78 -16.31 -31.98
C GLU A 158 15.93 -16.20 -30.72
N ILE A 159 14.74 -15.60 -30.84
CA ILE A 159 13.76 -15.50 -29.74
C ILE A 159 13.24 -16.89 -29.33
N GLU A 160 12.89 -17.74 -30.30
CA GLU A 160 12.56 -19.16 -30.05
C GLU A 160 13.71 -19.88 -29.32
N ASP A 161 14.96 -19.56 -29.64
CA ASP A 161 16.11 -20.20 -29.04
C ASP A 161 16.30 -19.81 -27.57
N LEU A 162 15.97 -18.56 -27.21
CA LEU A 162 16.00 -18.07 -25.84
C LEU A 162 14.99 -18.75 -24.92
N LEU A 163 13.92 -19.37 -25.44
CA LEU A 163 12.98 -20.15 -24.64
C LEU A 163 13.60 -21.40 -23.97
N ARG A 164 14.86 -21.75 -24.31
CA ARG A 164 15.62 -22.77 -23.59
C ARG A 164 15.97 -22.37 -22.15
N LEU A 165 15.90 -21.07 -21.82
CA LEU A 165 16.27 -20.53 -20.51
C LEU A 165 15.37 -21.10 -19.40
N LYS A 166 15.92 -21.20 -18.18
CA LYS A 166 15.18 -21.71 -17.02
C LYS A 166 14.35 -20.67 -16.26
N SER A 167 14.48 -19.39 -16.61
CA SER A 167 13.72 -18.30 -15.96
C SER A 167 12.34 -18.17 -16.59
N GLY A 168 11.29 -18.45 -15.81
CA GLY A 168 9.89 -18.34 -16.23
C GLY A 168 9.52 -16.92 -16.67
N ASP A 169 9.90 -15.89 -15.90
CA ASP A 169 9.58 -14.49 -16.21
C ASP A 169 10.14 -14.05 -17.56
N ARG A 170 11.37 -14.50 -17.88
CA ARG A 170 11.97 -14.23 -19.20
C ARG A 170 11.22 -14.98 -20.29
N ARG A 171 10.87 -16.25 -20.08
CA ARG A 171 10.10 -17.02 -21.06
C ARG A 171 8.72 -16.42 -21.31
N LYS A 172 8.03 -15.90 -20.29
CA LYS A 172 6.76 -15.18 -20.43
C LYS A 172 6.87 -14.00 -21.42
N LYS A 173 7.88 -13.14 -21.27
CA LYS A 173 8.11 -12.01 -22.18
C LYS A 173 8.46 -12.48 -23.61
N LEU A 174 9.23 -13.55 -23.75
CA LEU A 174 9.54 -14.15 -25.05
C LEU A 174 8.29 -14.75 -25.72
N ILE A 175 7.41 -15.39 -24.95
CA ILE A 175 6.11 -15.90 -25.41
C ILE A 175 5.22 -14.75 -25.89
N ASP A 176 5.14 -13.64 -25.14
CA ASP A 176 4.39 -12.46 -25.55
C ASP A 176 4.87 -11.91 -26.91
N LEU A 177 6.20 -11.82 -27.11
CA LEU A 177 6.76 -11.42 -28.40
C LEU A 177 6.33 -12.37 -29.52
N LEU A 178 6.44 -13.68 -29.35
CA LEU A 178 6.00 -14.66 -30.34
C LEU A 178 4.50 -14.54 -30.63
N MET A 179 3.68 -14.36 -29.60
CA MET A 179 2.23 -14.18 -29.72
C MET A 179 1.82 -12.93 -30.51
N SER A 180 2.70 -11.93 -30.62
CA SER A 180 2.47 -10.73 -31.45
C SER A 180 2.64 -10.97 -32.96
N GLN A 181 3.16 -12.13 -33.37
CA GLN A 181 3.33 -12.49 -34.77
C GLN A 181 1.99 -12.71 -35.49
N ASP A 182 1.98 -12.61 -36.82
CA ASP A 182 0.83 -13.03 -37.61
C ASP A 182 0.60 -14.54 -37.50
N LYS A 183 -0.64 -14.98 -37.78
CA LYS A 183 -1.06 -16.39 -37.63
C LYS A 183 -0.13 -17.39 -38.32
N LYS A 184 0.40 -17.08 -39.50
CA LYS A 184 1.26 -18.00 -40.27
C LYS A 184 2.62 -18.13 -39.58
N SER A 185 3.22 -17.01 -39.21
CA SER A 185 4.51 -16.98 -38.52
C SER A 185 4.44 -17.64 -37.14
N LEU A 186 3.39 -17.36 -36.36
CA LEU A 186 3.16 -18.01 -35.06
C LEU A 186 2.99 -19.52 -35.19
N LEU A 187 2.26 -19.99 -36.20
CA LEU A 187 2.11 -21.44 -36.45
C LEU A 187 3.46 -22.11 -36.74
N LEU A 188 4.33 -21.47 -37.52
CA LEU A 188 5.69 -21.97 -37.71
C LEU A 188 6.42 -22.04 -36.38
N SER A 189 6.41 -20.98 -35.58
CA SER A 189 7.09 -20.95 -34.28
C SER A 189 6.59 -22.03 -33.32
N ILE A 190 5.28 -22.26 -33.24
CA ILE A 190 4.71 -23.37 -32.47
C ILE A 190 5.26 -24.72 -32.96
N ASP A 191 5.28 -24.95 -34.27
CA ASP A 191 5.77 -26.19 -34.87
C ASP A 191 7.24 -26.47 -34.51
N ASN A 192 8.07 -25.43 -34.56
CA ASN A 192 9.49 -25.49 -34.22
C ASN A 192 9.69 -25.81 -32.73
N LEU A 193 8.96 -25.09 -31.88
CA LEU A 193 9.08 -25.18 -30.44
C LEU A 193 8.58 -26.53 -29.91
N ILE A 194 7.43 -27.02 -30.40
CA ILE A 194 6.88 -28.31 -29.97
C ILE A 194 7.72 -29.51 -30.43
N SER A 195 8.42 -29.36 -31.56
CA SER A 195 9.34 -30.38 -32.10
C SER A 195 10.74 -30.33 -31.45
N ALA A 196 11.00 -29.38 -30.54
CA ALA A 196 12.32 -29.19 -29.96
C ALA A 196 12.68 -30.30 -28.95
N LYS A 197 13.96 -30.65 -28.88
CA LYS A 197 14.48 -31.55 -27.83
C LYS A 197 14.40 -30.93 -26.43
N ASN A 198 14.45 -29.60 -26.34
CA ASN A 198 14.43 -28.87 -25.08
C ASN A 198 13.00 -28.79 -24.52
N GLU A 199 12.83 -29.21 -23.27
CA GLU A 199 11.55 -29.21 -22.54
C GLU A 199 10.92 -27.82 -22.42
N ASN A 200 11.68 -26.79 -22.07
CA ASN A 200 11.14 -25.42 -21.90
C ASN A 200 10.61 -24.83 -23.21
N LYS A 201 11.25 -25.15 -24.35
CA LYS A 201 10.72 -24.77 -25.66
C LYS A 201 9.38 -25.43 -25.95
N ARG A 202 9.24 -26.74 -25.65
CA ARG A 202 7.97 -27.45 -25.83
C ARG A 202 6.88 -26.94 -24.89
N LEU A 203 7.23 -26.64 -23.64
CA LEU A 203 6.30 -26.01 -22.68
C LEU A 203 5.80 -24.66 -23.19
N ALA A 204 6.68 -23.81 -23.74
CA ALA A 204 6.28 -22.54 -24.35
C ALA A 204 5.32 -22.74 -25.53
N ALA A 205 5.53 -23.76 -26.37
CA ALA A 205 4.60 -24.10 -27.45
C ALA A 205 3.21 -24.51 -26.92
N LEU A 206 3.18 -25.33 -25.87
CA LEU A 206 1.94 -25.77 -25.23
C LEU A 206 1.21 -24.62 -24.52
N ASP A 207 1.94 -23.68 -23.96
CA ASP A 207 1.39 -22.46 -23.35
C ASP A 207 0.73 -21.56 -24.41
N ILE A 208 1.45 -21.26 -25.50
CA ILE A 208 0.92 -20.55 -26.66
C ILE A 208 -0.36 -21.23 -27.17
N LEU A 209 -0.34 -22.56 -27.33
CA LEU A 209 -1.51 -23.33 -27.78
C LEU A 209 -2.69 -23.23 -26.81
N ASN A 210 -2.46 -23.21 -25.50
CA ASN A 210 -3.53 -23.01 -24.51
C ASN A 210 -4.13 -21.61 -24.62
N GLN A 211 -3.31 -20.57 -24.74
CA GLN A 211 -3.77 -19.18 -24.85
C GLN A 211 -4.64 -18.96 -26.09
N VAL A 212 -4.15 -19.34 -27.28
CA VAL A 212 -4.85 -19.12 -28.56
C VAL A 212 -6.11 -19.97 -28.74
N ASN A 213 -6.25 -21.07 -27.97
CA ASN A 213 -7.40 -21.97 -28.04
C ASN A 213 -8.35 -21.89 -26.84
N SER A 214 -8.08 -21.01 -25.86
CA SER A 214 -8.98 -20.76 -24.73
C SER A 214 -10.10 -19.75 -25.03
N SER A 215 -10.07 -19.09 -26.19
CA SER A 215 -11.09 -18.11 -26.61
C SER A 215 -12.36 -18.76 -27.20
N GLN A 216 -13.46 -17.99 -27.27
CA GLN A 216 -14.71 -18.40 -27.94
C GLN A 216 -14.52 -18.79 -29.42
N LYS A 217 -13.47 -18.24 -30.08
CA LYS A 217 -13.05 -18.58 -31.44
C LYS A 217 -11.59 -19.03 -31.43
N PRO A 218 -11.33 -20.34 -31.24
CA PRO A 218 -9.98 -20.88 -31.22
C PRO A 218 -9.23 -20.56 -32.52
N LEU A 219 -7.94 -20.20 -32.41
CA LEU A 219 -7.12 -19.88 -33.58
C LEU A 219 -6.82 -21.11 -34.45
N TYR A 220 -6.78 -22.30 -33.82
CA TYR A 220 -6.49 -23.60 -34.44
C TYR A 220 -7.62 -24.59 -34.18
N ASP A 221 -7.82 -25.50 -35.13
CA ASP A 221 -8.82 -26.55 -34.96
C ASP A 221 -8.30 -27.71 -34.09
N LYS A 222 -9.21 -28.55 -33.61
CA LYS A 222 -8.88 -29.66 -32.70
C LYS A 222 -7.94 -30.69 -33.32
N LYS A 223 -8.01 -30.90 -34.64
CA LYS A 223 -7.18 -31.87 -35.36
C LYS A 223 -5.75 -31.34 -35.48
N GLU A 224 -5.59 -30.06 -35.78
CA GLU A 224 -4.31 -29.36 -35.80
C GLU A 224 -3.60 -29.45 -34.43
N VAL A 225 -4.31 -29.13 -33.35
CA VAL A 225 -3.77 -29.20 -31.98
C VAL A 225 -3.35 -30.63 -31.62
N LYS A 226 -4.18 -31.64 -31.92
CA LYS A 226 -3.83 -33.05 -31.67
C LYS A 226 -2.59 -33.50 -32.43
N ASN A 227 -2.45 -33.09 -33.69
CA ASN A 227 -1.28 -33.43 -34.51
C ASN A 227 0.01 -32.81 -33.96
N LEU A 228 -0.07 -31.57 -33.47
CA LEU A 228 1.06 -30.89 -32.84
C LEU A 228 1.47 -31.58 -31.54
N ILE A 229 0.51 -31.89 -30.65
CA ILE A 229 0.77 -32.58 -29.38
C ILE A 229 1.40 -33.96 -29.61
N ALA A 230 0.98 -34.70 -30.64
CA ALA A 230 1.50 -36.03 -30.96
C ALA A 230 3.01 -36.04 -31.30
N LYS A 231 3.62 -34.88 -31.57
CA LYS A 231 5.07 -34.75 -31.77
C LYS A 231 5.86 -34.93 -30.47
N ILE A 232 5.22 -34.82 -29.30
CA ILE A 232 5.82 -35.07 -27.99
C ILE A 232 5.67 -36.56 -27.67
N SER A 233 6.74 -37.34 -27.86
CA SER A 233 6.71 -38.80 -27.66
C SER A 233 6.59 -39.22 -26.20
N THR A 234 7.17 -38.46 -25.27
CA THR A 234 7.11 -38.74 -23.83
C THR A 234 7.01 -37.43 -23.06
N PRO A 235 5.77 -36.95 -22.81
CA PRO A 235 5.55 -35.73 -22.05
C PRO A 235 6.05 -35.85 -20.60
N THR A 236 6.73 -34.83 -20.13
CA THR A 236 7.06 -34.60 -18.71
C THR A 236 5.81 -34.26 -17.91
N ASP A 237 5.90 -34.26 -16.57
CA ASP A 237 4.74 -33.98 -15.72
C ASP A 237 4.19 -32.55 -15.93
N ALA A 238 5.06 -31.55 -16.10
CA ALA A 238 4.65 -30.20 -16.47
C ALA A 238 3.97 -30.13 -17.86
N GLU A 239 4.47 -30.87 -18.86
CA GLU A 239 3.84 -30.93 -20.18
C GLU A 239 2.47 -31.63 -20.14
N LYS A 240 2.32 -32.69 -19.33
CA LYS A 240 1.03 -33.38 -19.16
C LYS A 240 -0.05 -32.44 -18.65
N ILE A 241 0.26 -31.56 -17.70
CA ILE A 241 -0.67 -30.56 -17.17
C ILE A 241 -1.19 -29.66 -18.30
N LEU A 242 -0.29 -29.10 -19.12
CA LEU A 242 -0.68 -28.21 -20.23
C LEU A 242 -1.40 -28.95 -21.36
N ILE A 243 -1.05 -30.21 -21.64
CA ILE A 243 -1.73 -31.05 -22.63
C ILE A 243 -3.15 -31.38 -22.16
N GLU A 244 -3.35 -31.63 -20.85
CA GLU A 244 -4.67 -31.94 -20.30
C GLU A 244 -5.64 -30.77 -20.48
N ASN A 245 -5.17 -29.53 -20.36
CA ASN A 245 -5.97 -28.33 -20.59
C ASN A 245 -6.48 -28.20 -22.03
N LEU A 246 -5.72 -28.73 -23.00
CA LEU A 246 -6.10 -28.77 -24.42
C LEU A 246 -7.10 -29.89 -24.75
N SER A 247 -7.46 -30.73 -23.77
CA SER A 247 -8.37 -31.86 -23.96
C SER A 247 -9.85 -31.51 -23.71
N ASP A 248 -10.76 -32.21 -24.40
CA ASP A 248 -12.20 -31.95 -24.38
C ASP A 248 -12.89 -32.13 -23.00
N LYS A 249 -12.22 -32.77 -22.03
CA LYS A 249 -12.84 -33.11 -20.73
C LYS A 249 -13.09 -31.91 -19.81
N LYS A 250 -12.35 -30.80 -19.94
CA LYS A 250 -12.34 -29.72 -18.92
C LYS A 250 -13.01 -28.40 -19.31
N LYS A 251 -13.21 -28.09 -20.59
CA LYS A 251 -13.82 -26.80 -21.02
C LYS A 251 -15.22 -26.52 -20.46
N LYS A 252 -15.92 -27.52 -19.90
CA LYS A 252 -17.24 -27.37 -19.27
C LYS A 252 -17.22 -27.02 -17.78
N GLU A 253 -16.11 -27.20 -17.06
CA GLU A 253 -16.07 -27.01 -15.60
C GLU A 253 -15.59 -25.62 -15.16
N SER A 254 -14.66 -24.98 -15.89
CA SER A 254 -13.93 -23.80 -15.39
C SER A 254 -14.70 -22.48 -15.40
N GLU A 255 -15.53 -22.21 -16.41
CA GLU A 255 -16.28 -20.95 -16.51
C GLU A 255 -17.53 -20.91 -15.61
N ASN A 256 -18.08 -22.08 -15.25
CA ASN A 256 -19.38 -22.20 -14.58
C ASN A 256 -19.29 -22.53 -13.08
N THR A 257 -18.08 -22.65 -12.53
CA THR A 257 -17.85 -22.96 -11.10
C THR A 257 -17.70 -21.73 -10.23
N LEU A 258 -17.14 -20.62 -10.72
CA LEU A 258 -16.97 -19.41 -9.91
C LEU A 258 -18.32 -18.82 -9.46
N ASN A 259 -19.30 -18.73 -10.37
CA ASN A 259 -20.67 -18.29 -10.06
C ASN A 259 -21.41 -19.24 -9.10
N LYS A 260 -20.86 -20.43 -8.81
CA LYS A 260 -21.37 -21.36 -7.79
C LYS A 260 -20.66 -21.21 -6.44
N LEU A 261 -19.47 -20.59 -6.40
CA LEU A 261 -18.72 -20.36 -5.16
C LEU A 261 -19.30 -19.19 -4.36
N TYR A 262 -19.76 -18.16 -5.05
CA TYR A 262 -20.47 -17.04 -4.43
C TYR A 262 -21.49 -16.48 -5.42
N ASN A 263 -22.57 -15.92 -4.87
CA ASN A 263 -23.58 -15.25 -5.68
C ASN A 263 -23.09 -13.83 -5.99
N THR A 264 -22.70 -13.58 -7.23
CA THR A 264 -22.25 -12.27 -7.72
C THR A 264 -23.35 -11.21 -7.70
N GLU A 265 -24.61 -11.63 -7.60
CA GLU A 265 -25.79 -10.75 -7.48
C GLU A 265 -26.26 -10.62 -6.02
N TYR A 266 -25.56 -11.24 -5.06
CA TYR A 266 -25.92 -11.11 -3.65
C TYR A 266 -25.74 -9.67 -3.19
N LYS A 267 -26.86 -9.09 -2.75
CA LYS A 267 -26.87 -7.81 -2.06
C LYS A 267 -27.28 -8.07 -0.62
N LEU A 268 -26.43 -7.67 0.31
CA LEU A 268 -26.76 -7.71 1.72
C LEU A 268 -27.75 -6.56 2.00
N ASP A 269 -28.98 -6.90 2.38
CA ASP A 269 -29.98 -5.90 2.73
C ASP A 269 -30.17 -5.89 4.25
N LEU A 270 -29.87 -4.76 4.88
CA LEU A 270 -29.93 -4.55 6.33
C LEU A 270 -30.86 -3.38 6.66
N PRO A 271 -32.14 -3.42 6.25
CA PRO A 271 -32.99 -2.25 6.40
C PRO A 271 -33.17 -1.93 7.89
N TYR A 272 -33.28 -0.65 8.23
CA TYR A 272 -33.33 -0.19 9.62
C TYR A 272 -34.35 0.93 9.82
N GLU A 273 -34.82 1.07 11.06
CA GLU A 273 -35.57 2.23 11.55
C GLU A 273 -34.90 2.76 12.82
N VAL A 274 -34.84 4.09 12.96
CA VAL A 274 -34.34 4.75 14.17
C VAL A 274 -35.50 5.05 15.11
N LYS A 275 -35.35 4.72 16.39
CA LYS A 275 -36.31 5.10 17.44
C LYS A 275 -35.61 5.76 18.61
N ASN A 276 -36.05 6.97 18.94
CA ASN A 276 -35.67 7.62 20.19
C ASN A 276 -36.41 6.96 21.35
N VAL A 277 -35.67 6.50 22.36
CA VAL A 277 -36.21 5.81 23.54
C VAL A 277 -35.59 6.40 24.81
N GLU A 278 -36.31 6.33 25.93
CA GLU A 278 -35.76 6.74 27.23
C GLU A 278 -34.78 5.70 27.80
N LYS A 279 -34.95 4.42 27.43
CA LYS A 279 -34.14 3.32 27.95
C LYS A 279 -33.89 2.27 26.88
N LEU A 280 -32.63 1.89 26.72
CA LEU A 280 -32.21 0.83 25.80
C LEU A 280 -32.79 -0.53 26.20
N SER A 281 -33.31 -1.25 25.22
CA SER A 281 -33.58 -2.68 25.32
C SER A 281 -32.29 -3.49 25.36
N LYS A 282 -32.33 -4.70 25.94
CA LYS A 282 -31.17 -5.58 26.09
C LYS A 282 -30.73 -6.27 24.79
N THR A 283 -31.63 -6.41 23.83
CA THR A 283 -31.43 -7.22 22.62
C THR A 283 -31.92 -6.43 21.43
N ILE A 284 -31.24 -6.56 20.29
CA ILE A 284 -31.73 -5.95 19.06
C ILE A 284 -33.05 -6.60 18.61
N LYS A 285 -33.96 -5.79 18.05
CA LYS A 285 -35.26 -6.26 17.54
C LYS A 285 -35.42 -5.85 16.09
N LYS A 286 -36.32 -6.55 15.40
CA LYS A 286 -36.81 -6.15 14.08
C LYS A 286 -38.27 -5.73 14.18
N ASN A 287 -38.67 -4.75 13.38
CA ASN A 287 -40.07 -4.38 13.25
C ASN A 287 -40.84 -5.39 12.39
N LYS A 288 -42.15 -5.15 12.17
CA LYS A 288 -43.00 -6.05 11.37
C LYS A 288 -42.57 -6.18 9.90
N LYS A 289 -41.80 -5.22 9.37
CA LYS A 289 -41.25 -5.23 8.02
C LYS A 289 -39.90 -5.95 7.94
N GLY A 290 -39.34 -6.40 9.07
CA GLY A 290 -38.02 -7.02 9.14
C GLY A 290 -36.86 -6.03 9.28
N GLU A 291 -37.14 -4.74 9.50
CA GLU A 291 -36.15 -3.67 9.65
C GLU A 291 -35.56 -3.70 11.06
N TYR A 292 -34.24 -3.60 11.20
CA TYR A 292 -33.57 -3.48 12.50
C TYR A 292 -33.98 -2.19 13.20
N ILE A 293 -34.41 -2.31 14.45
CA ILE A 293 -34.75 -1.15 15.28
C ILE A 293 -33.49 -0.68 15.99
N ILE A 294 -32.92 0.43 15.52
CA ILE A 294 -31.79 1.10 16.16
C ILE A 294 -32.35 2.07 17.19
N GLU A 295 -32.09 1.78 18.47
CA GLU A 295 -32.58 2.60 19.57
C GLU A 295 -31.55 3.68 19.90
N ASN A 296 -31.95 4.95 19.80
CA ASN A 296 -31.13 6.09 20.18
C ASN A 296 -31.61 6.66 21.52
N THR A 297 -30.67 6.98 22.41
CA THR A 297 -30.96 7.54 23.75
C THR A 297 -30.38 8.93 23.97
N LEU A 298 -29.48 9.40 23.09
CA LEU A 298 -28.83 10.69 23.22
C LEU A 298 -29.26 11.64 22.11
N THR A 299 -29.51 12.88 22.48
CA THR A 299 -29.59 14.01 21.54
C THR A 299 -28.30 14.82 21.61
N PHE A 300 -28.02 15.62 20.58
CA PHE A 300 -26.86 16.52 20.61
C PHE A 300 -26.93 17.53 21.76
N LYS A 301 -28.12 17.90 22.25
CA LYS A 301 -28.28 18.76 23.43
C LYS A 301 -27.87 18.06 24.74
N ASP A 302 -27.99 16.74 24.80
CA ASP A 302 -27.55 15.96 25.96
C ASP A 302 -26.02 15.80 25.99
N ILE A 303 -25.39 15.78 24.82
CA ILE A 303 -23.93 15.66 24.66
C ILE A 303 -23.25 17.03 24.80
N PHE A 304 -23.79 18.05 24.13
CA PHE A 304 -23.28 19.42 24.10
C PHE A 304 -24.17 20.34 24.93
N SER A 305 -24.25 20.04 26.23
CA SER A 305 -25.19 20.70 27.14
C SER A 305 -24.68 22.04 27.68
N LYS A 306 -23.35 22.26 27.67
CA LYS A 306 -22.72 23.48 28.17
C LYS A 306 -22.61 24.55 27.10
N SER A 307 -22.88 25.79 27.49
CA SER A 307 -22.61 26.95 26.65
C SER A 307 -21.11 27.22 26.52
N THR A 308 -20.71 27.92 25.46
CA THR A 308 -19.31 28.33 25.25
C THR A 308 -18.75 29.09 26.45
N ASP A 309 -19.53 29.96 27.09
CA ASP A 309 -19.10 30.74 28.25
C ASP A 309 -18.88 29.87 29.50
N GLU A 310 -19.73 28.87 29.74
CA GLU A 310 -19.52 27.92 30.84
C GLU A 310 -18.23 27.11 30.64
N LEU A 311 -17.96 26.67 29.41
CA LEU A 311 -16.75 25.93 29.08
C LEU A 311 -15.50 26.79 29.19
N PHE A 312 -15.57 28.04 28.73
CA PHE A 312 -14.49 29.02 28.86
C PHE A 312 -14.13 29.23 30.33
N GLU A 313 -15.11 29.44 31.21
CA GLU A 313 -14.87 29.62 32.65
C GLU A 313 -14.25 28.37 33.31
N ILE A 314 -14.59 27.16 32.85
CA ILE A 314 -13.91 25.93 33.31
C ILE A 314 -12.43 25.97 32.91
N ILE A 315 -12.11 26.26 31.64
CA ILE A 315 -10.71 26.27 31.18
C ILE A 315 -9.91 27.40 31.85
N LYS A 316 -10.53 28.56 32.08
CA LYS A 316 -9.94 29.66 32.83
C LYS A 316 -9.57 29.25 34.26
N LYS A 317 -10.48 28.61 34.99
CA LYS A 317 -10.17 28.08 36.33
C LYS A 317 -9.06 27.03 36.31
N LEU A 318 -8.98 26.20 35.27
CA LEU A 318 -7.90 25.21 35.13
C LEU A 318 -6.55 25.89 34.85
N SER A 319 -6.55 26.95 34.04
CA SER A 319 -5.37 27.80 33.81
C SER A 319 -4.89 28.44 35.11
N GLU A 320 -5.79 29.08 35.85
CA GLU A 320 -5.51 29.70 37.15
C GLU A 320 -4.96 28.66 38.15
N LEU A 321 -5.58 27.47 38.22
CA LEU A 321 -5.09 26.38 39.07
C LEU A 321 -3.69 25.89 38.65
N TYR A 322 -3.38 25.89 37.34
CA TYR A 322 -2.05 25.55 36.87
C TYR A 322 -1.02 26.60 37.29
N GLU A 323 -1.37 27.89 37.16
CA GLU A 323 -0.55 29.02 37.63
C GLU A 323 -0.29 28.95 39.14
N GLU A 324 -1.30 28.64 39.95
CA GLU A 324 -1.16 28.45 41.41
C GLU A 324 -0.14 27.35 41.78
N ASN A 325 0.07 26.38 40.89
CA ASN A 325 0.98 25.26 41.10
C ASN A 325 2.27 25.37 40.26
N GLU A 326 2.53 26.50 39.60
CA GLU A 326 3.59 26.62 38.60
C GLU A 326 5.01 26.44 39.18
N GLU A 327 5.17 26.77 40.46
CA GLU A 327 6.41 26.58 41.24
C GLU A 327 6.56 25.16 41.82
N TYR A 328 5.63 24.24 41.52
CA TYR A 328 5.75 22.85 41.98
C TYR A 328 6.92 22.17 41.29
N GLU A 329 7.90 21.75 42.08
CA GLU A 329 9.09 21.04 41.63
C GLU A 329 8.86 19.52 41.65
N TYR A 330 9.24 18.84 40.56
CA TYR A 330 9.12 17.39 40.45
C TYR A 330 10.26 16.79 39.61
N PHE A 331 10.57 15.52 39.84
CA PHE A 331 11.56 14.81 39.05
C PHE A 331 10.98 14.38 37.70
N GLY A 332 11.50 14.95 36.63
CA GLY A 332 11.04 14.71 35.28
C GLY A 332 11.66 13.46 34.63
N TYR A 333 10.84 12.60 34.03
CA TYR A 333 11.32 11.37 33.38
C TYR A 333 12.17 11.64 32.13
N TYR A 334 11.84 12.64 31.31
CA TYR A 334 12.60 12.92 30.09
C TYR A 334 13.85 13.75 30.39
N THR A 335 13.70 14.72 31.30
CA THR A 335 14.79 15.60 31.70
C THR A 335 15.81 14.89 32.59
N LYS A 336 15.39 13.85 33.33
CA LYS A 336 16.22 13.13 34.32
C LYS A 336 16.75 14.04 35.43
N ASP A 337 15.99 15.08 35.78
CA ASP A 337 16.30 16.04 36.83
C ASP A 337 15.02 16.65 37.43
N TYR A 338 15.15 17.39 38.53
CA TYR A 338 14.09 18.21 39.08
C TYR A 338 13.80 19.41 38.17
N VAL A 339 12.52 19.59 37.84
CA VAL A 339 12.02 20.68 37.00
C VAL A 339 10.77 21.28 37.63
N LEU A 340 10.51 22.55 37.33
CA LEU A 340 9.30 23.22 37.76
C LEU A 340 8.17 22.98 36.77
N LEU A 341 6.95 22.94 37.29
CA LEU A 341 5.73 22.79 36.50
C LEU A 341 5.58 23.91 35.45
N ARG A 342 6.01 25.14 35.78
CA ARG A 342 6.07 26.27 34.85
C ARG A 342 6.98 26.05 33.65
N ASP A 343 7.93 25.13 33.71
CA ASP A 343 8.90 24.86 32.65
C ASP A 343 8.50 23.63 31.83
N LYS A 344 8.06 22.55 32.48
CA LYS A 344 7.68 21.30 31.82
C LYS A 344 6.47 20.64 32.47
N PHE A 345 5.69 19.91 31.68
CA PHE A 345 4.64 18.98 32.14
C PHE A 345 4.92 17.56 31.64
N GLU A 346 6.06 17.02 32.02
CA GLU A 346 6.51 15.70 31.58
C GLU A 346 6.09 14.57 32.53
N PRO A 347 6.20 13.30 32.12
CA PRO A 347 5.89 12.19 32.99
C PRO A 347 6.86 12.06 34.16
N ILE A 348 6.42 11.45 35.26
CA ILE A 348 7.20 11.23 36.49
C ILE A 348 7.66 9.78 36.68
N LYS A 349 7.29 8.86 35.78
CA LYS A 349 7.60 7.42 35.87
C LYS A 349 8.33 6.92 34.64
N ASP A 350 9.11 5.86 34.81
CA ASP A 350 9.69 5.10 33.70
C ASP A 350 8.61 4.28 32.96
N PHE A 351 8.68 4.32 31.63
CA PHE A 351 7.81 3.58 30.72
C PHE A 351 8.46 2.32 30.14
N SER A 352 9.71 2.03 30.51
CA SER A 352 10.39 0.80 30.10
C SER A 352 9.55 -0.41 30.54
N GLY A 353 9.13 -1.23 29.56
CA GLY A 353 8.25 -2.38 29.79
C GLY A 353 6.74 -2.12 29.81
N LEU A 354 6.27 -0.86 29.81
CA LEU A 354 4.82 -0.56 29.74
C LEU A 354 4.30 -0.55 28.28
N PRO A 355 3.10 -1.11 28.00
CA PRO A 355 2.41 -0.95 26.74
C PRO A 355 2.21 0.53 26.40
N TYR A 356 2.25 0.89 25.12
CA TYR A 356 2.10 2.27 24.65
C TYR A 356 0.82 2.95 25.20
N SER A 357 -0.28 2.21 25.35
CA SER A 357 -1.55 2.70 25.90
C SER A 357 -1.45 3.20 27.34
N GLU A 358 -0.60 2.58 28.17
CA GLU A 358 -0.44 2.93 29.58
C GLU A 358 0.50 4.12 29.80
N ARG A 359 1.27 4.52 28.79
CA ARG A 359 2.21 5.64 28.90
C ARG A 359 1.49 6.99 29.00
N GLY A 360 0.31 7.10 28.38
CA GLY A 360 -0.49 8.31 28.32
C GLY A 360 -1.46 8.53 29.48
N ARG A 361 -1.33 7.83 30.61
CA ARG A 361 -2.23 7.98 31.77
C ARG A 361 -1.92 9.24 32.58
N LEU A 362 -2.94 9.85 33.18
CA LEU A 362 -2.76 10.99 34.11
C LEU A 362 -1.94 10.60 35.34
N SER A 363 -2.01 9.34 35.76
CA SER A 363 -1.24 8.79 36.89
C SER A 363 0.28 8.73 36.68
N ASN A 364 0.73 9.10 35.49
CA ASN A 364 2.13 9.25 35.16
C ASN A 364 2.55 10.73 35.12
N ARG A 365 1.69 11.69 35.48
CA ARG A 365 1.98 13.13 35.51
C ARG A 365 2.11 13.66 36.95
N PRO A 366 2.82 14.77 37.16
CA PRO A 366 2.85 15.44 38.46
C PRO A 366 1.44 15.92 38.85
N LEU A 367 1.19 16.02 40.15
CA LEU A 367 -0.05 16.56 40.72
C LEU A 367 -1.35 15.85 40.26
N GLU A 368 -1.32 14.54 40.00
CA GLU A 368 -2.50 13.74 39.60
C GLU A 368 -3.76 14.07 40.42
N ASN A 369 -3.64 14.11 41.76
CA ASN A 369 -4.77 14.37 42.65
C ASN A 369 -5.37 15.77 42.46
N VAL A 370 -4.56 16.78 42.12
CA VAL A 370 -5.03 18.15 41.86
C VAL A 370 -5.92 18.15 40.63
N TRP A 371 -5.46 17.56 39.53
CA TRP A 371 -6.21 17.50 38.27
C TRP A 371 -7.48 16.63 38.37
N ARG A 372 -7.43 15.50 39.09
CA ARG A 372 -8.62 14.69 39.36
C ARG A 372 -9.63 15.41 40.25
N ASN A 373 -9.16 16.20 41.23
CA ASN A 373 -10.04 17.01 42.07
C ASN A 373 -10.69 18.16 41.28
N PHE A 374 -9.97 18.74 40.32
CA PHE A 374 -10.53 19.72 39.38
C PHE A 374 -11.66 19.11 38.57
N TYR A 375 -11.47 17.92 37.99
CA TYR A 375 -12.55 17.20 37.30
C TYR A 375 -13.78 17.01 38.20
N LYS A 376 -13.60 16.54 39.44
CA LYS A 376 -14.72 16.30 40.36
C LYS A 376 -15.49 17.56 40.75
N LYS A 377 -14.82 18.72 40.84
CA LYS A 377 -15.42 19.97 41.35
C LYS A 377 -15.97 20.86 40.23
N GLU A 378 -15.20 21.05 39.17
CA GLU A 378 -15.50 22.04 38.13
C GLU A 378 -16.12 21.39 36.89
N ILE A 379 -15.57 20.27 36.40
CA ILE A 379 -16.08 19.56 35.21
C ILE A 379 -17.32 18.71 35.55
N LYS A 380 -17.29 18.05 36.72
CA LYS A 380 -18.36 17.27 37.39
C LYS A 380 -18.80 15.98 36.71
N ASP A 381 -18.88 15.94 35.39
CA ASP A 381 -19.41 14.81 34.65
C ASP A 381 -18.67 14.54 33.32
N PHE A 382 -18.83 13.32 32.82
CA PHE A 382 -18.16 12.86 31.60
C PHE A 382 -18.67 13.56 30.33
N PRO A 383 -19.98 13.83 30.13
CA PRO A 383 -20.46 14.62 29.00
C PRO A 383 -19.77 15.99 28.87
N THR A 384 -19.61 16.72 29.98
CA THR A 384 -18.90 18.00 29.99
C THR A 384 -17.42 17.84 29.62
N LEU A 385 -16.75 16.80 30.13
CA LEU A 385 -15.37 16.48 29.76
C LEU A 385 -15.22 16.13 28.28
N LEU A 386 -16.14 15.32 27.74
CA LEU A 386 -16.18 14.98 26.32
C LEU A 386 -16.38 16.24 25.47
N GLN A 387 -17.32 17.11 25.84
CA GLN A 387 -17.57 18.36 25.13
C GLN A 387 -16.32 19.25 25.11
N LEU A 388 -15.63 19.43 26.25
CA LEU A 388 -14.36 20.16 26.31
C LEU A 388 -13.30 19.52 25.42
N TYR A 389 -13.09 18.22 25.54
CA TYR A 389 -12.10 17.49 24.76
C TYR A 389 -12.34 17.64 23.26
N LEU A 390 -13.58 17.42 22.81
CA LEU A 390 -13.94 17.51 21.40
C LEU A 390 -13.70 18.92 20.85
N LEU A 391 -14.18 19.96 21.53
CA LEU A 391 -14.06 21.34 21.05
C LEU A 391 -12.63 21.88 21.10
N LEU A 392 -11.83 21.45 22.08
CA LEU A 392 -10.42 21.86 22.17
C LEU A 392 -9.56 21.18 21.10
N MET A 393 -9.83 19.92 20.75
CA MET A 393 -8.98 19.15 19.84
C MET A 393 -9.26 19.41 18.35
N ILE A 394 -10.34 20.10 17.99
CA ILE A 394 -10.61 20.48 16.59
C ILE A 394 -9.43 21.29 16.03
N GLY A 395 -8.91 20.85 14.89
CA GLY A 395 -7.78 21.51 14.22
C GLY A 395 -6.39 21.26 14.85
N MET A 396 -6.26 20.50 15.94
CA MET A 396 -4.95 20.29 16.61
C MET A 396 -4.08 19.19 15.99
N GLU A 397 -4.64 18.09 15.47
CA GLU A 397 -3.84 16.89 15.13
C GLU A 397 -3.26 16.86 13.69
N GLY A 398 -2.91 18.01 13.07
CA GLY A 398 -2.55 18.05 11.63
C GLY A 398 -1.41 18.97 11.25
N SER A 399 -0.64 18.56 10.23
CA SER A 399 0.52 19.30 9.74
C SER A 399 0.18 20.52 8.86
N ASN A 400 -1.09 20.71 8.47
CA ASN A 400 -1.54 21.83 7.64
C ASN A 400 -2.65 22.62 8.36
N ASN A 401 -2.35 23.86 8.77
CA ASN A 401 -3.35 24.81 9.24
C ASN A 401 -4.39 25.04 8.14
N ARG A 402 -5.64 24.61 8.37
CA ARG A 402 -6.79 25.00 7.58
C ARG A 402 -7.87 25.44 8.57
N GLU A 403 -8.36 26.66 8.44
CA GLU A 403 -9.63 27.08 9.05
C GLU A 403 -10.75 26.14 8.58
N LEU A 404 -11.88 26.12 9.30
CA LEU A 404 -13.03 25.37 8.81
C LEU A 404 -13.41 25.93 7.44
N THR A 405 -13.61 25.05 6.46
CA THR A 405 -14.25 25.48 5.22
C THR A 405 -15.70 25.85 5.50
N GLU A 406 -16.30 26.75 4.72
CA GLU A 406 -17.72 27.10 4.83
C GLU A 406 -18.63 25.85 4.86
N VAL A 407 -18.25 24.79 4.13
CA VAL A 407 -18.96 23.51 4.14
C VAL A 407 -18.93 22.87 5.53
N GLN A 408 -17.76 22.79 6.16
CA GLN A 408 -17.60 22.18 7.48
C GLN A 408 -18.29 22.99 8.57
N GLU A 409 -18.18 24.32 8.53
CA GLU A 409 -18.93 25.22 9.42
C GLU A 409 -20.43 24.96 9.30
N ASN A 410 -20.95 24.90 8.07
CA ASN A 410 -22.36 24.63 7.83
C ASN A 410 -22.81 23.24 8.32
N ILE A 411 -21.96 22.22 8.19
CA ILE A 411 -22.24 20.88 8.71
C ILE A 411 -22.34 20.92 10.25
N TYR A 412 -21.35 21.51 10.92
CA TYR A 412 -21.37 21.59 12.38
C TYR A 412 -22.49 22.47 12.91
N MET A 413 -22.74 23.62 12.30
CA MET A 413 -23.85 24.50 12.66
C MET A 413 -25.20 23.78 12.53
N LYS A 414 -25.41 22.98 11.46
CA LYS A 414 -26.65 22.20 11.30
C LYS A 414 -26.76 21.03 12.27
N MET A 415 -25.64 20.39 12.62
CA MET A 415 -25.62 19.22 13.50
C MET A 415 -25.79 19.61 14.97
N LEU A 416 -25.03 20.61 15.41
CA LEU A 416 -24.86 20.97 16.81
C LEU A 416 -25.62 22.23 17.21
N GLY A 417 -25.91 23.12 16.26
CA GLY A 417 -26.65 24.36 16.50
C GLY A 417 -25.82 25.51 17.08
N PHE A 418 -24.49 25.39 17.11
CA PHE A 418 -23.57 26.44 17.55
C PHE A 418 -22.23 26.36 16.81
N ASP A 419 -21.46 27.45 16.87
CA ASP A 419 -20.14 27.54 16.24
C ASP A 419 -19.10 26.79 17.08
N VAL A 420 -18.59 25.68 16.55
CA VAL A 420 -17.62 24.82 17.23
C VAL A 420 -16.26 25.49 17.44
N MET A 421 -15.96 26.58 16.73
CA MET A 421 -14.71 27.33 16.87
C MET A 421 -14.79 28.43 17.93
N GLU A 422 -15.99 28.77 18.41
CA GLU A 422 -16.22 29.90 19.33
C GLU A 422 -15.40 29.78 20.62
N LEU A 423 -15.31 28.58 21.21
CA LEU A 423 -14.52 28.33 22.42
C LEU A 423 -13.03 28.60 22.20
N LEU A 424 -12.47 28.05 21.12
CA LEU A 424 -11.06 28.24 20.77
C LEU A 424 -10.74 29.72 20.51
N ASN A 425 -11.64 30.42 19.81
CA ASN A 425 -11.48 31.85 19.53
C ASN A 425 -11.49 32.68 20.83
N LYS A 426 -12.45 32.44 21.73
CA LYS A 426 -12.48 33.09 23.05
C LYS A 426 -11.22 32.83 23.87
N LEU A 427 -10.70 31.60 23.87
CA LEU A 427 -9.49 31.25 24.59
C LEU A 427 -8.25 31.94 24.01
N LYS A 428 -8.16 32.07 22.68
CA LYS A 428 -7.08 32.80 21.99
C LYS A 428 -7.13 34.29 22.33
N GLU A 429 -8.32 34.90 22.28
CA GLU A 429 -8.52 36.31 22.62
C GLU A 429 -8.18 36.61 24.07
N ALA A 430 -8.55 35.72 24.99
CA ALA A 430 -8.26 35.87 26.41
C ALA A 430 -6.76 35.68 26.75
N ASN A 431 -6.01 34.98 25.90
CA ASN A 431 -4.56 34.76 26.03
C ASN A 431 -4.14 34.26 27.44
N LEU A 432 -4.90 33.29 27.95
CA LEU A 432 -4.67 32.67 29.27
C LEU A 432 -3.36 31.87 29.27
N LYS A 433 -2.60 31.89 30.38
CA LYS A 433 -1.32 31.18 30.46
C LYS A 433 -1.52 29.67 30.33
N TYR A 434 -0.53 28.99 29.75
CA TYR A 434 -0.47 27.53 29.67
C TYR A 434 -1.60 26.83 28.90
N VAL A 435 -2.61 27.55 28.37
CA VAL A 435 -3.65 27.01 27.49
C VAL A 435 -3.08 26.63 26.13
N PHE A 436 -2.27 27.50 25.54
CA PHE A 436 -1.50 27.24 24.33
C PHE A 436 0.00 27.33 24.61
N SER A 437 0.81 26.57 23.85
CA SER A 437 2.26 26.49 24.09
C SER A 437 3.07 27.70 23.59
N THR A 438 2.51 28.53 22.70
CA THR A 438 3.12 29.78 22.20
C THR A 438 2.35 30.98 22.74
N ILE A 439 2.93 31.68 23.72
CA ILE A 439 2.47 33.02 24.15
C ILE A 439 3.69 33.96 24.14
N PRO A 440 3.62 35.14 23.50
CA PRO A 440 2.46 35.72 22.82
C PRO A 440 2.20 35.09 21.44
N TYR A 441 0.91 34.96 21.12
CA TYR A 441 0.36 34.33 19.92
C TYR A 441 0.87 34.97 18.60
N ASP A 442 1.36 34.14 17.68
CA ASP A 442 1.50 34.47 16.27
C ASP A 442 0.38 33.75 15.48
N PRO A 443 -0.52 34.50 14.82
CA PRO A 443 -1.67 33.95 14.08
C PRO A 443 -1.28 33.07 12.89
N THR A 444 0.00 33.03 12.50
CA THR A 444 0.51 32.23 11.39
C THR A 444 1.12 30.89 11.83
N THR A 445 1.31 30.67 13.14
CA THR A 445 1.94 29.45 13.66
C THR A 445 0.93 28.33 13.95
N TYR A 446 1.39 27.08 13.86
CA TYR A 446 0.65 25.88 14.27
C TYR A 446 0.10 26.04 15.68
N HIS A 447 -1.08 25.49 15.96
CA HIS A 447 -1.78 25.64 17.24
C HIS A 447 -1.37 24.54 18.23
N PRO A 448 -0.29 24.69 19.02
CA PRO A 448 0.28 23.56 19.72
C PRO A 448 -0.33 23.55 21.12
N ALA A 449 -1.09 22.49 21.43
CA ALA A 449 -1.78 22.31 22.71
C ALA A 449 -0.85 22.67 23.88
N GLY A 450 -1.34 23.55 24.77
CA GLY A 450 -0.65 23.87 26.01
C GLY A 450 -0.97 22.84 27.10
N ARG A 451 -0.33 23.02 28.26
CA ARG A 451 -0.39 22.08 29.39
C ARG A 451 -1.80 21.93 29.96
N VAL A 452 -2.62 22.98 29.89
CA VAL A 452 -4.03 22.93 30.31
C VAL A 452 -4.84 22.00 29.41
N ILE A 453 -4.60 22.04 28.10
CA ILE A 453 -5.28 21.17 27.12
C ILE A 453 -4.77 19.74 27.25
N ASP A 454 -3.48 19.54 27.51
CA ASP A 454 -2.92 18.22 27.84
C ASP A 454 -3.62 17.59 29.04
N ILE A 455 -3.90 18.36 30.10
CA ILE A 455 -4.63 17.87 31.28
C ILE A 455 -6.04 17.41 30.90
N ILE A 456 -6.78 18.17 30.08
CA ILE A 456 -8.10 17.76 29.58
C ILE A 456 -8.00 16.45 28.78
N SER A 457 -7.02 16.34 27.88
CA SER A 457 -6.78 15.14 27.08
C SER A 457 -6.45 13.90 27.93
N LEU A 458 -5.67 14.06 28.99
CA LEU A 458 -5.33 12.99 29.93
C LEU A 458 -6.52 12.58 30.79
N LEU A 459 -7.31 13.55 31.27
CA LEU A 459 -8.56 13.29 31.98
C LEU A 459 -9.54 12.53 31.08
N TYR A 460 -9.73 13.00 29.84
CA TYR A 460 -10.59 12.34 28.85
C TYR A 460 -10.15 10.90 28.63
N ARG A 461 -8.86 10.65 28.43
CA ARG A 461 -8.32 9.30 28.25
C ARG A 461 -8.62 8.38 29.43
N ASP A 462 -8.40 8.85 30.66
CA ASP A 462 -8.62 8.04 31.85
C ASP A 462 -10.12 7.74 32.08
N TYR A 463 -10.98 8.76 31.98
CA TYR A 463 -12.42 8.61 32.23
C TYR A 463 -13.17 7.96 31.05
N SER A 464 -12.62 7.96 29.83
CA SER A 464 -13.20 7.26 28.68
C SER A 464 -13.31 5.75 28.90
N GLU A 465 -12.35 5.13 29.60
CA GLU A 465 -12.37 3.69 29.88
C GLU A 465 -13.58 3.28 30.74
N GLU A 466 -13.99 4.12 31.67
CA GLU A 466 -15.16 3.90 32.53
C GLU A 466 -16.49 4.24 31.81
N ASN A 467 -16.42 4.98 30.70
CA ASN A 467 -17.57 5.54 29.98
C ASN A 467 -17.74 5.03 28.54
N LYS A 468 -17.16 3.87 28.20
CA LYS A 468 -17.25 3.27 26.84
C LYS A 468 -18.67 3.16 26.30
N LYS A 469 -19.64 2.82 27.15
CA LYS A 469 -21.06 2.75 26.73
C LYS A 469 -21.59 4.10 26.28
N TYR A 470 -21.28 5.17 27.01
CA TYR A 470 -21.68 6.52 26.65
C TYR A 470 -21.01 6.96 25.35
N LEU A 471 -19.72 6.68 25.19
CA LEU A 471 -18.97 6.96 23.96
C LEU A 471 -19.54 6.21 22.74
N PHE A 472 -19.92 4.95 22.91
CA PHE A 472 -20.60 4.18 21.87
C PHE A 472 -21.95 4.82 21.48
N GLU A 473 -22.78 5.21 22.45
CA GLU A 473 -24.05 5.89 22.17
C GLU A 473 -23.84 7.25 21.50
N PHE A 474 -22.80 8.00 21.87
CA PHE A 474 -22.36 9.20 21.17
C PHE A 474 -21.97 8.91 19.72
N GLY A 475 -21.16 7.87 19.49
CA GLY A 475 -20.77 7.40 18.18
C GLY A 475 -21.96 6.99 17.32
N LYS A 476 -22.95 6.32 17.91
CA LYS A 476 -24.20 5.91 17.25
C LYS A 476 -25.04 7.11 16.85
N ALA A 477 -25.24 8.09 17.74
CA ALA A 477 -26.01 9.30 17.45
C ALA A 477 -25.38 10.10 16.30
N VAL A 478 -24.06 10.29 16.32
CA VAL A 478 -23.34 10.98 15.23
C VAL A 478 -23.36 10.16 13.95
N GLY A 479 -23.12 8.85 14.01
CA GLY A 479 -23.12 7.97 12.84
C GLY A 479 -24.46 7.96 12.11
N LEU A 480 -25.57 7.92 12.85
CA LEU A 480 -26.93 8.06 12.29
C LEU A 480 -27.14 9.43 11.65
N TYR A 481 -26.73 10.51 12.32
CA TYR A 481 -26.85 11.85 11.76
C TYR A 481 -26.07 11.99 10.45
N VAL A 482 -24.82 11.53 10.42
CA VAL A 482 -23.95 11.54 9.23
C VAL A 482 -24.61 10.77 8.09
N LEU A 483 -25.11 9.57 8.38
CA LEU A 483 -25.76 8.70 7.41
C LEU A 483 -27.00 9.35 6.79
N GLU A 484 -27.85 9.98 7.60
CA GLU A 484 -29.12 10.54 7.16
C GLU A 484 -28.98 11.95 6.54
N ASN A 485 -28.07 12.79 7.05
CA ASN A 485 -28.10 14.23 6.78
C ASN A 485 -26.90 14.78 6.01
N ILE A 486 -25.78 14.05 5.93
CA ILE A 486 -24.58 14.54 5.23
C ILE A 486 -24.50 13.91 3.83
N ASP A 487 -24.34 14.78 2.82
CA ASP A 487 -24.16 14.39 1.42
C ASP A 487 -22.78 13.71 1.22
N PRO A 488 -22.70 12.53 0.57
CA PRO A 488 -21.46 11.80 0.31
C PRO A 488 -20.34 12.63 -0.32
N LYS A 489 -20.68 13.64 -1.13
CA LYS A 489 -19.67 14.52 -1.75
C LYS A 489 -18.80 15.29 -0.76
N TYR A 490 -19.28 15.47 0.47
CA TYR A 490 -18.52 16.14 1.53
C TYR A 490 -17.69 15.16 2.38
N MET A 491 -17.83 13.86 2.11
CA MET A 491 -17.13 12.77 2.80
C MET A 491 -16.02 12.16 1.95
N VAL A 492 -15.87 12.58 0.70
CA VAL A 492 -14.90 12.04 -0.27
C VAL A 492 -14.09 13.18 -0.88
N GLU A 493 -12.77 13.04 -0.91
CA GLU A 493 -11.84 13.97 -1.56
C GLU A 493 -11.11 13.27 -2.73
N GLU A 494 -11.05 13.92 -3.88
CA GLU A 494 -10.25 13.47 -5.02
C GLU A 494 -8.77 13.79 -4.77
N THR A 495 -7.92 12.78 -4.86
CA THR A 495 -6.48 12.91 -4.63
C THR A 495 -5.67 12.12 -5.66
N LYS A 496 -4.36 12.29 -5.67
CA LYS A 496 -3.45 11.67 -6.64
C LYS A 496 -2.30 10.96 -5.95
N ASN A 497 -2.04 9.72 -6.36
CA ASN A 497 -0.93 8.95 -5.79
C ASN A 497 0.42 9.43 -6.36
N TYR A 498 1.53 8.83 -5.92
CA TYR A 498 2.88 9.17 -6.40
C TYR A 498 3.10 8.93 -7.90
N ARG A 499 2.21 8.16 -8.55
CA ARG A 499 2.17 7.92 -10.01
C ARG A 499 1.22 8.87 -10.73
N ASN A 500 0.68 9.88 -10.04
CA ASN A 500 -0.30 10.86 -10.55
C ASN A 500 -1.63 10.21 -10.98
N GLU A 501 -1.97 9.04 -10.44
CA GLU A 501 -3.25 8.38 -10.67
C GLU A 501 -4.28 8.88 -9.66
N THR A 502 -5.44 9.29 -10.16
CA THR A 502 -6.57 9.73 -9.32
C THR A 502 -7.10 8.57 -8.48
N TYR A 503 -7.25 8.80 -7.18
CA TYR A 503 -7.98 7.95 -6.25
C TYR A 503 -8.84 8.82 -5.31
N TYR A 504 -9.77 8.20 -4.59
CA TYR A 504 -10.71 8.91 -3.73
C TYR A 504 -10.47 8.53 -2.27
N GLU A 505 -10.24 9.53 -1.43
CA GLU A 505 -10.06 9.36 0.01
C GLU A 505 -11.36 9.65 0.76
N ILE A 506 -11.73 8.79 1.71
CA ILE A 506 -12.83 9.05 2.63
C ILE A 506 -12.31 9.95 3.74
N VAL A 507 -12.71 11.23 3.74
CA VAL A 507 -12.23 12.23 4.70
C VAL A 507 -12.74 12.06 6.12
N LEU A 508 -13.75 11.21 6.32
CA LEU A 508 -14.30 10.84 7.64
C LEU A 508 -13.66 9.56 8.22
N ASN A 509 -12.62 9.01 7.58
CA ASN A 509 -11.97 7.78 8.02
C ASN A 509 -10.95 8.04 9.15
N ALA A 510 -11.07 7.29 10.25
CA ALA A 510 -10.20 7.36 11.44
C ALA A 510 -8.71 7.10 11.16
N VAL A 511 -8.37 6.43 10.05
CA VAL A 511 -6.97 6.08 9.73
C VAL A 511 -6.26 7.17 8.91
N ALA A 512 -6.99 8.17 8.40
CA ALA A 512 -6.42 9.28 7.64
C ALA A 512 -5.82 10.34 8.57
N PHE A 513 -4.76 9.97 9.31
CA PHE A 513 -4.00 10.81 10.26
C PHE A 513 -3.41 12.11 9.68
N VAL A 514 -3.62 12.43 8.39
CA VAL A 514 -2.82 13.42 7.68
C VAL A 514 -3.64 14.57 7.09
N TYR A 515 -4.97 14.45 6.90
CA TYR A 515 -5.69 15.43 6.05
C TYR A 515 -6.96 16.10 6.59
N THR A 516 -7.67 15.60 7.61
CA THR A 516 -9.00 16.18 7.97
C THR A 516 -9.32 16.33 9.46
N ASN A 517 -8.45 17.02 10.22
CA ASN A 517 -8.76 17.40 11.63
C ASN A 517 -9.89 18.41 11.79
N MET A 518 -10.41 18.91 10.68
CA MET A 518 -11.59 19.77 10.65
C MET A 518 -12.90 18.98 10.65
N TYR A 519 -12.86 17.64 10.52
CA TYR A 519 -14.00 16.75 10.76
C TYR A 519 -13.88 15.98 12.10
N TYR A 520 -13.00 16.45 12.99
CA TYR A 520 -12.55 15.72 14.19
C TYR A 520 -13.68 15.16 15.07
N ILE A 521 -14.74 15.94 15.35
CA ILE A 521 -15.86 15.45 16.17
C ILE A 521 -16.51 14.21 15.53
N ILE A 522 -16.71 14.24 14.20
CA ILE A 522 -17.36 13.16 13.46
C ILE A 522 -16.43 11.94 13.44
N ILE A 523 -15.15 12.14 13.12
CA ILE A 523 -14.14 11.07 13.11
C ILE A 523 -14.07 10.39 14.47
N LYS A 524 -13.94 11.17 15.55
CA LYS A 524 -13.88 10.66 16.92
C LYS A 524 -15.14 9.90 17.32
N ALA A 525 -16.30 10.35 16.86
CA ALA A 525 -17.55 9.64 17.11
C ALA A 525 -17.61 8.30 16.36
N LEU A 526 -17.19 8.27 15.09
CA LEU A 526 -17.13 7.05 14.30
C LEU A 526 -16.10 6.05 14.85
N GLU A 527 -14.99 6.50 15.41
CA GLU A 527 -14.06 5.65 16.17
C GLU A 527 -14.75 5.00 17.38
N ASN A 528 -15.48 5.78 18.17
CA ASN A 528 -16.18 5.26 19.35
C ASN A 528 -17.33 4.29 19.00
N LEU A 529 -17.87 4.38 17.78
CA LEU A 529 -18.85 3.41 17.26
C LEU A 529 -18.23 2.00 17.08
N GLU A 530 -16.89 1.89 17.04
CA GLU A 530 -16.19 0.60 16.98
C GLU A 530 -16.02 -0.07 18.36
N GLU A 531 -16.26 0.65 19.45
CA GLU A 531 -16.09 0.16 20.83
C GLU A 531 -17.35 -0.56 21.35
N PHE A 532 -17.84 -1.55 20.60
CA PHE A 532 -19.01 -2.34 20.98
C PHE A 532 -18.75 -3.22 22.21
N TYR A 533 -19.76 -3.38 23.07
CA TYR A 533 -19.65 -4.04 24.36
C TYR A 533 -20.60 -5.24 24.54
N ASP A 534 -21.52 -5.44 23.61
CA ASP A 534 -22.45 -6.57 23.56
C ASP A 534 -22.91 -6.84 22.10
N GLU A 535 -23.71 -7.89 21.91
CA GLU A 535 -24.24 -8.27 20.58
C GLU A 535 -25.10 -7.15 19.96
N LYS A 536 -25.89 -6.46 20.78
CA LYS A 536 -26.76 -5.39 20.29
C LYS A 536 -25.94 -4.22 19.72
N SER A 537 -24.99 -3.70 20.50
CA SER A 537 -24.10 -2.61 20.08
C SER A 537 -23.27 -3.00 18.85
N PHE A 538 -22.82 -4.26 18.75
CA PHE A 538 -22.18 -4.74 17.54
C PHE A 538 -23.10 -4.66 16.31
N ILE A 539 -24.33 -5.19 16.39
CA ILE A 539 -25.25 -5.19 15.24
C ILE A 539 -25.66 -3.76 14.87
N GLU A 540 -25.94 -2.89 15.84
CA GLU A 540 -26.27 -1.48 15.58
C GLU A 540 -25.11 -0.76 14.86
N ALA A 541 -23.87 -0.93 15.33
CA ALA A 541 -22.70 -0.36 14.67
C ALA A 541 -22.49 -0.92 13.25
N PHE A 542 -22.65 -2.23 13.08
CA PHE A 542 -22.50 -2.89 11.78
C PHE A 542 -23.52 -2.38 10.78
N VAL A 543 -24.80 -2.26 11.17
CA VAL A 543 -25.86 -1.75 10.29
C VAL A 543 -25.58 -0.30 9.88
N ILE A 544 -25.26 0.58 10.83
CA ILE A 544 -24.98 2.00 10.54
C ILE A 544 -23.81 2.14 9.57
N ARG A 545 -22.73 1.41 9.82
CA ARG A 545 -21.52 1.51 8.99
C ARG A 545 -21.68 0.86 7.63
N TYR A 546 -22.39 -0.26 7.54
CA TYR A 546 -22.71 -0.87 6.26
C TYR A 546 -23.45 0.11 5.35
N HIS A 547 -24.43 0.84 5.88
CA HIS A 547 -25.17 1.84 5.10
C HIS A 547 -24.33 3.08 4.78
N LEU A 548 -23.41 3.50 5.67
CA LEU A 548 -22.44 4.55 5.34
C LEU A 548 -21.52 4.11 4.19
N ASP A 549 -20.98 2.89 4.25
CA ASP A 549 -20.13 2.31 3.22
C ASP A 549 -20.86 2.21 1.87
N GLU A 550 -22.09 1.69 1.85
CA GLU A 550 -22.92 1.60 0.63
C GLU A 550 -23.16 3.00 0.04
N LYS A 551 -23.56 3.98 0.87
CA LYS A 551 -23.82 5.35 0.43
C LYS A 551 -22.58 6.00 -0.20
N LEU A 552 -21.40 5.79 0.38
CA LEU A 552 -20.13 6.28 -0.19
C LEU A 552 -19.73 5.52 -1.45
N ASN A 553 -19.92 4.20 -1.46
CA ASN A 553 -19.59 3.35 -2.60
C ASN A 553 -20.43 3.71 -3.83
N GLU A 554 -21.73 3.96 -3.65
CA GLU A 554 -22.60 4.44 -4.71
C GLU A 554 -22.10 5.76 -5.29
N TYR A 555 -21.75 6.73 -4.44
CA TYR A 555 -21.23 8.02 -4.88
C TYR A 555 -19.87 7.93 -5.60
N ILE A 556 -18.93 7.12 -5.09
CA ILE A 556 -17.62 6.93 -5.75
C ILE A 556 -17.78 6.25 -7.11
N LEU A 557 -18.73 5.31 -7.25
CA LEU A 557 -19.04 4.67 -8.53
C LEU A 557 -19.62 5.65 -9.55
N GLU A 558 -20.36 6.66 -9.12
CA GLU A 558 -20.84 7.74 -9.99
C GLU A 558 -19.70 8.65 -10.48
N LEU A 559 -18.65 8.83 -9.68
CA LEU A 559 -17.51 9.70 -10.01
C LEU A 559 -16.51 9.06 -10.99
N ASP A 560 -16.19 7.77 -10.84
CA ASP A 560 -15.27 7.03 -11.73
C ASP A 560 -15.96 5.75 -12.21
N ASN A 561 -16.30 5.69 -13.51
CA ASN A 561 -16.87 4.52 -14.19
C ASN A 561 -15.90 3.29 -14.23
N LYS A 562 -14.83 3.30 -13.43
CA LYS A 562 -13.82 2.23 -13.34
C LYS A 562 -14.16 1.23 -12.23
N SER A 563 -13.69 0.00 -12.45
CA SER A 563 -14.02 -1.19 -11.65
C SER A 563 -13.79 -1.03 -10.14
N LYS A 564 -14.65 -1.71 -9.37
CA LYS A 564 -14.81 -1.64 -7.90
C LYS A 564 -13.54 -1.73 -7.04
N ASP A 565 -12.41 -2.22 -7.54
CA ASP A 565 -11.38 -2.80 -6.66
C ASP A 565 -10.02 -2.07 -6.61
N GLU A 566 -9.67 -1.18 -7.56
CA GLU A 566 -8.27 -0.73 -7.69
C GLU A 566 -7.90 0.58 -6.97
N LYS A 567 -8.86 1.32 -6.41
CA LYS A 567 -8.61 2.71 -5.95
C LYS A 567 -9.33 3.12 -4.65
N ARG A 568 -9.55 2.19 -3.72
CA ARG A 568 -10.40 2.45 -2.55
C ARG A 568 -9.64 2.32 -1.22
N VAL A 569 -9.85 3.29 -0.34
CA VAL A 569 -9.67 3.14 1.10
C VAL A 569 -11.09 3.07 1.67
N ALA A 570 -11.62 1.86 1.87
CA ALA A 570 -12.91 1.69 2.53
C ALA A 570 -12.82 2.13 4.00
N PHE A 571 -13.97 2.28 4.68
CA PHE A 571 -13.93 2.43 6.14
C PHE A 571 -13.17 1.25 6.74
N SER A 572 -12.14 1.57 7.51
CA SER A 572 -11.08 0.65 7.91
C SER A 572 -11.56 -0.61 8.62
N SER A 573 -12.79 -0.67 9.15
CA SER A 573 -13.25 -1.83 9.90
C SER A 573 -13.41 -3.09 9.08
N LEU A 574 -13.99 -3.03 7.88
CA LEU A 574 -14.20 -4.25 7.09
C LEU A 574 -12.87 -4.80 6.60
N ASP A 575 -11.98 -3.91 6.15
CA ASP A 575 -10.59 -4.23 5.82
C ASP A 575 -9.79 -4.69 7.03
N ASN A 576 -10.02 -4.15 8.22
CA ASN A 576 -9.41 -4.62 9.46
C ASN A 576 -9.94 -6.00 9.85
N TYR A 577 -11.25 -6.28 9.75
CA TYR A 577 -11.81 -7.62 9.95
C TYR A 577 -11.19 -8.63 8.96
N MET A 578 -11.05 -8.24 7.69
CA MET A 578 -10.42 -9.06 6.65
C MET A 578 -8.90 -9.19 6.82
N SER A 579 -8.21 -8.17 7.33
CA SER A 579 -6.78 -8.18 7.67
C SER A 579 -6.52 -9.07 8.89
N ASN A 580 -7.41 -9.02 9.88
CA ASN A 580 -7.40 -9.89 11.06
C ASN A 580 -7.69 -11.35 10.69
N TYR A 581 -8.58 -11.59 9.71
CA TYR A 581 -8.74 -12.89 9.07
C TYR A 581 -7.43 -13.38 8.43
N ARG A 582 -6.72 -12.53 7.66
CA ARG A 582 -5.40 -12.85 7.10
C ARG A 582 -4.35 -13.18 8.17
N ASN A 583 -4.37 -12.49 9.32
CA ASN A 583 -3.47 -12.77 10.45
C ASN A 583 -3.80 -14.08 11.18
N THR A 584 -5.09 -14.38 11.33
CA THR A 584 -5.60 -15.63 11.93
C THR A 584 -5.23 -16.84 11.07
N LEU A 585 -5.42 -16.76 9.74
CA LEU A 585 -4.95 -17.76 8.77
C LEU A 585 -3.43 -18.03 8.87
N ALA A 586 -2.65 -16.98 9.18
CA ALA A 586 -1.21 -17.10 9.32
C ALA A 586 -0.76 -17.75 10.64
N LYS A 587 -1.67 -18.09 11.57
CA LYS A 587 -1.35 -18.52 12.96
C LYS A 587 -0.32 -17.60 13.63
N LYS A 588 -0.26 -16.32 13.25
CA LYS A 588 0.52 -15.33 13.99
C LYS A 588 -0.30 -14.98 15.22
N GLU A 589 0.32 -14.99 16.40
CA GLU A 589 -0.28 -14.36 17.59
C GLU A 589 -0.53 -12.89 17.27
N ASP A 590 -1.76 -12.56 16.90
CA ASP A 590 -2.17 -11.19 16.80
C ASP A 590 -2.62 -10.74 18.20
N LYS A 591 -1.75 -10.00 18.87
CA LYS A 591 -2.03 -9.44 20.21
C LYS A 591 -3.23 -8.48 20.20
N SER A 592 -3.73 -8.06 19.03
CA SER A 592 -4.97 -7.30 18.92
C SER A 592 -6.23 -8.17 19.05
N LEU A 593 -6.17 -9.49 18.79
CA LEU A 593 -7.30 -10.41 18.99
C LEU A 593 -7.79 -10.43 20.43
N ALA A 594 -6.88 -10.25 21.39
CA ALA A 594 -7.20 -10.14 22.81
C ALA A 594 -8.00 -8.87 23.17
N LYS A 595 -8.07 -7.88 22.27
CA LYS A 595 -8.84 -6.64 22.45
C LYS A 595 -10.26 -6.72 21.88
N PHE A 596 -10.56 -7.73 21.06
CA PHE A 596 -11.88 -7.91 20.46
C PHE A 596 -12.80 -8.75 21.35
N ASN A 597 -14.10 -8.45 21.32
CA ASN A 597 -15.10 -9.20 22.07
C ASN A 597 -15.13 -10.67 21.62
N PRO A 598 -14.84 -11.64 22.50
CA PRO A 598 -14.78 -13.08 22.19
C PRO A 598 -16.06 -13.66 21.57
N PHE A 599 -17.20 -12.98 21.75
CA PHE A 599 -18.53 -13.43 21.32
C PHE A 599 -18.66 -13.67 19.81
N MET A 600 -17.94 -12.91 18.98
CA MET A 600 -18.03 -12.99 17.51
C MET A 600 -16.93 -13.85 16.86
N LEU A 601 -15.86 -14.18 17.59
CA LEU A 601 -14.63 -14.65 16.98
C LEU A 601 -14.67 -16.10 16.48
N ASN A 602 -15.50 -17.00 17.02
CA ASN A 602 -15.37 -18.41 16.63
C ASN A 602 -16.24 -18.80 15.43
N GLU A 603 -17.53 -18.47 15.43
CA GLU A 603 -18.44 -18.92 14.36
C GLU A 603 -18.29 -18.11 13.07
N ALA A 604 -18.22 -16.77 13.18
CA ALA A 604 -18.03 -15.92 12.01
C ALA A 604 -16.67 -16.15 11.34
N LEU A 605 -15.58 -16.25 12.11
CA LEU A 605 -14.27 -16.56 11.54
C LEU A 605 -14.23 -17.96 10.92
N LYS A 606 -14.96 -18.93 11.47
CA LYS A 606 -15.06 -20.26 10.87
C LYS A 606 -15.77 -20.23 9.52
N ILE A 607 -16.90 -19.53 9.40
CA ILE A 607 -17.60 -19.39 8.11
C ILE A 607 -16.71 -18.68 7.10
N ILE A 608 -16.08 -17.57 7.49
CA ILE A 608 -15.16 -16.81 6.61
C ILE A 608 -13.97 -17.70 6.20
N TYR A 609 -13.44 -18.51 7.12
CA TYR A 609 -12.39 -19.48 6.83
C TYR A 609 -12.84 -20.54 5.83
N ASP A 610 -13.98 -21.19 6.09
CA ASP A 610 -14.48 -22.29 5.27
C ASP A 610 -14.82 -21.81 3.84
N GLU A 611 -15.47 -20.65 3.69
CA GLU A 611 -15.76 -20.07 2.36
C GLU A 611 -14.51 -19.51 1.68
N GLY A 612 -13.65 -18.83 2.44
CA GLY A 612 -12.39 -18.30 1.93
C GLY A 612 -11.47 -19.41 1.41
N ARG A 613 -11.44 -20.57 2.06
CA ARG A 613 -10.70 -21.76 1.58
C ARG A 613 -11.19 -22.22 0.21
N LYS A 614 -12.49 -22.25 -0.05
CA LYS A 614 -13.02 -22.65 -1.37
C LYS A 614 -12.55 -21.71 -2.48
N ILE A 615 -12.50 -20.41 -2.21
CA ILE A 615 -12.00 -19.40 -3.16
C ILE A 615 -10.49 -19.61 -3.39
N VAL A 616 -9.70 -19.73 -2.32
CA VAL A 616 -8.26 -20.01 -2.40
C VAL A 616 -8.01 -21.28 -3.21
N ASP A 617 -8.72 -22.36 -2.90
CA ASP A 617 -8.59 -23.63 -3.58
C ASP A 617 -8.90 -23.49 -5.08
N TYR A 618 -9.97 -22.77 -5.45
CA TYR A 618 -10.29 -22.51 -6.85
C TYR A 618 -9.18 -21.70 -7.57
N LEU A 619 -8.70 -20.61 -6.97
CA LEU A 619 -7.67 -19.75 -7.58
C LEU A 619 -6.37 -20.55 -7.79
N VAL A 620 -5.91 -21.26 -6.75
CA VAL A 620 -4.69 -22.08 -6.79
C VAL A 620 -4.83 -23.21 -7.81
N GLN A 621 -5.98 -23.88 -7.88
CA GLN A 621 -6.22 -24.96 -8.84
C GLN A 621 -6.27 -24.49 -10.31
N ASN A 622 -6.62 -23.23 -10.58
CA ASN A 622 -6.50 -22.65 -11.91
C ASN A 622 -5.05 -22.28 -12.23
N GLU A 623 -4.34 -21.73 -11.25
CA GLU A 623 -2.97 -21.28 -11.40
C GLU A 623 -1.98 -22.44 -11.55
N LEU A 624 -2.15 -23.53 -10.81
CA LEU A 624 -1.31 -24.75 -10.93
C LEU A 624 -1.35 -25.39 -12.32
N LYS A 625 -2.36 -25.02 -13.13
CA LYS A 625 -2.54 -25.53 -14.49
C LYS A 625 -1.98 -24.59 -15.55
N ARG A 626 -1.49 -23.40 -15.19
CA ARG A 626 -1.00 -22.42 -16.16
C ARG A 626 0.41 -22.74 -16.65
N GLY A 627 0.75 -22.19 -17.82
CA GLY A 627 2.12 -22.21 -18.35
C GLY A 627 2.98 -21.10 -17.75
N ASP A 628 3.84 -20.48 -18.55
CA ASP A 628 4.60 -19.30 -18.11
C ASP A 628 3.73 -18.03 -18.14
N SER A 629 2.73 -17.98 -19.03
CA SER A 629 1.80 -16.87 -19.11
C SER A 629 0.88 -16.75 -17.89
N PRO A 630 0.53 -15.52 -17.47
CA PRO A 630 -0.38 -15.28 -16.37
C PRO A 630 -1.83 -15.61 -16.77
N THR A 631 -2.64 -15.97 -15.79
CA THR A 631 -4.10 -16.02 -15.94
C THR A 631 -4.73 -14.73 -15.39
N LYS A 632 -6.04 -14.56 -15.56
CA LYS A 632 -6.80 -13.48 -14.91
C LYS A 632 -6.75 -13.49 -13.38
N TYR A 633 -6.31 -14.59 -12.77
CA TYR A 633 -6.21 -14.75 -11.31
C TYR A 633 -4.80 -14.55 -10.77
N SER A 634 -3.82 -14.39 -11.66
CA SER A 634 -2.40 -14.35 -11.31
C SER A 634 -2.11 -13.25 -10.29
N GLU A 635 -2.61 -12.04 -10.49
CA GLU A 635 -2.40 -10.93 -9.54
C GLU A 635 -3.00 -11.21 -8.15
N LEU A 636 -4.15 -11.87 -8.08
CA LEU A 636 -4.84 -12.17 -6.82
C LEU A 636 -4.04 -13.12 -5.91
N LEU A 637 -3.18 -13.96 -6.48
CA LEU A 637 -2.33 -14.87 -5.71
C LEU A 637 -1.32 -14.14 -4.83
N HIS A 638 -0.95 -12.88 -5.13
CA HIS A 638 -0.13 -12.06 -4.22
C HIS A 638 -0.80 -11.82 -2.86
N GLY A 639 -2.13 -11.91 -2.81
CA GLY A 639 -2.91 -11.84 -1.56
C GLY A 639 -2.86 -13.13 -0.72
N ILE A 640 -2.46 -14.26 -1.31
CA ILE A 640 -2.47 -15.57 -0.64
C ILE A 640 -1.12 -15.82 0.03
N LYS A 641 -1.08 -15.68 1.35
CA LYS A 641 0.16 -15.85 2.14
C LYS A 641 0.45 -17.29 2.54
N ARG A 642 -0.54 -18.19 2.49
CA ARG A 642 -0.44 -19.57 2.97
C ARG A 642 -1.44 -20.49 2.28
N ILE A 643 -0.99 -21.70 1.93
CA ILE A 643 -1.81 -22.81 1.45
C ILE A 643 -1.36 -24.06 2.21
N GLU A 644 -2.30 -24.92 2.62
CA GLU A 644 -2.02 -26.13 3.39
C GLU A 644 -2.53 -27.37 2.66
N GLY A 645 -1.74 -28.46 2.69
CA GLY A 645 -2.08 -29.77 2.12
C GLY A 645 -0.96 -30.38 1.30
N ILE A 646 -0.67 -31.67 1.52
CA ILE A 646 0.37 -32.41 0.78
C ILE A 646 0.06 -32.46 -0.72
N ASP A 647 -1.21 -32.50 -1.10
CA ASP A 647 -1.65 -32.53 -2.50
C ASP A 647 -1.24 -31.25 -3.24
N TYR A 648 -1.33 -30.09 -2.57
CA TYR A 648 -0.85 -28.83 -3.13
C TYR A 648 0.66 -28.84 -3.29
N LEU A 649 1.41 -29.32 -2.30
CA LEU A 649 2.86 -29.44 -2.41
C LEU A 649 3.26 -30.30 -3.61
N VAL A 650 2.65 -31.48 -3.77
CA VAL A 650 2.93 -32.38 -4.89
C VAL A 650 2.60 -31.72 -6.21
N GLN A 651 1.44 -31.07 -6.34
CA GLN A 651 1.05 -30.38 -7.58
C GLN A 651 1.98 -29.20 -7.90
N ILE A 652 2.40 -28.43 -6.90
CA ILE A 652 3.36 -27.33 -7.06
C ILE A 652 4.71 -27.89 -7.56
N LEU A 653 5.20 -28.97 -6.97
CA LEU A 653 6.45 -29.61 -7.41
C LEU A 653 6.35 -30.17 -8.84
N GLN A 654 5.20 -30.76 -9.20
CA GLN A 654 4.94 -31.23 -10.56
C GLN A 654 4.90 -30.07 -11.57
N ALA A 655 4.22 -28.97 -11.25
CA ALA A 655 4.16 -27.77 -12.08
C ALA A 655 5.50 -27.02 -12.15
N LEU A 656 6.31 -27.06 -11.09
CA LEU A 656 7.67 -26.51 -11.06
C LEU A 656 8.62 -27.27 -11.98
N GLY A 657 8.48 -28.60 -12.08
CA GLY A 657 9.35 -29.45 -12.89
C GLY A 657 10.83 -29.25 -12.55
N LYS A 658 11.62 -28.77 -13.52
CA LYS A 658 13.07 -28.53 -13.38
C LYS A 658 13.45 -27.08 -13.08
N GLU A 659 12.47 -26.23 -12.77
CA GLU A 659 12.75 -24.84 -12.44
C GLU A 659 13.40 -24.68 -11.08
N THR A 660 14.33 -23.73 -11.01
CA THR A 660 14.99 -23.34 -9.77
C THR A 660 14.22 -22.18 -9.16
N LEU A 661 13.89 -22.27 -7.87
CA LEU A 661 13.36 -21.14 -7.11
C LEU A 661 14.40 -20.02 -7.09
N ASP A 662 14.00 -18.81 -7.51
CA ASP A 662 14.89 -17.66 -7.49
C ASP A 662 15.04 -17.15 -6.04
N ARG A 663 16.27 -17.09 -5.53
CA ARG A 663 16.57 -16.57 -4.18
C ARG A 663 16.73 -15.04 -4.17
N ALA A 664 16.83 -14.41 -5.34
CA ALA A 664 17.15 -13.00 -5.51
C ALA A 664 15.93 -12.11 -5.82
N ALA A 665 14.73 -12.69 -5.97
CA ALA A 665 13.50 -11.94 -6.20
C ALA A 665 12.99 -11.28 -4.91
N TYR A 666 13.70 -10.25 -4.45
CA TYR A 666 13.23 -9.31 -3.42
C TYR A 666 12.23 -8.29 -3.99
N TYR A 667 11.80 -8.43 -5.26
CA TYR A 667 10.98 -7.45 -5.97
C TYR A 667 9.63 -7.99 -6.41
N TRP A 668 8.66 -7.09 -6.28
CA TRP A 668 7.22 -7.22 -6.43
C TRP A 668 6.74 -7.43 -7.87
N GLU A 669 7.29 -8.38 -8.62
CA GLU A 669 6.74 -8.74 -9.93
C GLU A 669 6.58 -10.27 -10.10
N GLU A 670 5.33 -10.66 -10.35
CA GLU A 670 4.83 -11.80 -11.15
C GLU A 670 5.27 -13.25 -10.85
N MET A 671 6.07 -13.52 -9.82
CA MET A 671 6.40 -14.90 -9.39
C MET A 671 5.31 -15.53 -8.51
N ILE A 672 4.18 -15.82 -9.13
CA ILE A 672 2.92 -16.02 -8.41
C ILE A 672 2.74 -17.42 -7.78
N LEU A 673 3.38 -18.47 -8.31
CA LEU A 673 3.38 -19.80 -7.67
C LEU A 673 4.71 -20.16 -7.01
N LYS A 674 5.78 -19.46 -7.39
CA LYS A 674 7.17 -19.86 -7.07
C LYS A 674 7.80 -19.01 -5.95
N ASN A 675 7.21 -17.86 -5.60
CA ASN A 675 7.57 -17.05 -4.43
C ASN A 675 6.58 -17.16 -3.26
N LEU A 676 5.64 -18.12 -3.30
CA LEU A 676 5.00 -18.56 -2.07
C LEU A 676 6.13 -19.12 -1.19
N CYS A 677 6.60 -18.33 -0.23
CA CYS A 677 7.30 -18.79 0.97
C CYS A 677 6.34 -19.75 1.68
N LEU A 678 6.27 -20.97 1.17
CA LEU A 678 5.45 -22.06 1.65
C LEU A 678 6.01 -22.46 3.01
N VAL A 679 5.35 -21.99 4.05
CA VAL A 679 5.41 -22.67 5.34
C VAL A 679 4.53 -23.91 5.19
N ILE A 680 5.14 -24.98 4.66
CA ILE A 680 4.54 -26.31 4.58
C ILE A 680 4.54 -26.86 6.01
N TYR A 681 3.34 -27.07 6.56
CA TYR A 681 3.15 -27.88 7.75
C TYR A 681 2.47 -29.19 7.37
#